data_AF-A0A285N1I9-F1
#
_entry.id   AF-A0A285N1I9-F1
#
_cell.length_a   1.000
_cell.length_b   1.000
_cell.length_c   1.000
_cell.angle_alpha   90.00
_cell.angle_beta   90.00
_cell.angle_gamma   90.00
#
_symmetry.space_group_name_H-M   'P 1'
#
loop_
_entity.id
_entity.type
_entity.pdbx_description
1 polymer ?
#
loop_
_entity_poly.entity_id
_entity_poly.type
_entity_poly.pdbx_seq_one_letter_code
_entity_poly.pdbx_strand_id
1 'polypeptide(L)'
;MKKAMDWKGLILAVLLIPVTLFGYAQQSDAETAADPAPELQPTGEANGKKVLFDNTHGQTAGASDWVIDGAFSDFGNALAKEGYYVKELRKTSPITYSDLSAYDVFVIPEPNIPFKASEQDAMLRYTQEGGSIFFIGDHYNADRNYNRWDSGEIFNGYRRGAFDDPAKGMTADEANSDRMQGVESSDWLGDNFGIRFRFNAVGDIESGQTVVSPADSFGITEGIDVVESHAGATLTILDPTKAKGLIYFPENIPAWPNAVDQGVYAGGGIDEGAFAAISKVEQGKAAFIGDSSPVEDATPKYLREDSGSTKRTYDGFTGEGNNGQYLLNVMNWLSEKETYASFEETSITLSEETPLLETAEINENPELTTETEAEPWRNPPTGYRWYDPSTFAAGSYGSDEVASNPTYDVVTPATLPTQQEFTVRLVVENLQPGETLTDLQLGAYMPGGQQIGKFNTTGTWPSSYGYSSRFSVTADATGRATIEVPAQLNPATADGTANLRVRQDGDNVLTKSVQVGNVATEPLPGDEVKLPDTAAIQEARKAADGEIVTVEGIVTSETGSFGGKGFYMQDDSAGIYVFQDSESFQPGDRIQITGVKTTYNDEVELTDIIQSEVIGQADIPAPKLVSAIDETNQGQLVKLTEVTVTNVEEVNTYGTFEFDAKSADGNVTRVRVDNRIGLDYSTFVSQFQEGDTVNITGVSSIFNGTYQLKPVAPDNITEFVQAEEPAEEQPVPAPCKTDNGKHKGADKGKGKGKGKGHDKSWKCAA
;
A
#
# COMPACT_ATOMS: atom_id res chain seq x y z
N MET A 1 -68.88 12.87 24.22
CA MET A 1 -68.15 13.12 25.49
C MET A 1 -66.95 12.17 25.56
N LYS A 2 -65.81 12.68 26.05
CA LYS A 2 -64.45 12.09 26.14
C LYS A 2 -63.69 12.04 24.79
N LYS A 3 -63.08 13.14 24.36
CA LYS A 3 -61.76 13.75 24.70
C LYS A 3 -60.54 12.98 24.16
N ALA A 4 -59.80 13.70 23.34
CA ALA A 4 -58.54 13.40 22.67
C ALA A 4 -57.36 13.17 23.62
N MET A 5 -56.31 12.53 23.12
CA MET A 5 -54.95 12.73 23.62
C MET A 5 -53.92 12.73 22.48
N ASP A 6 -53.02 13.68 22.62
CA ASP A 6 -51.96 14.21 21.76
C ASP A 6 -50.74 13.28 21.75
N TRP A 7 -50.13 13.03 20.59
CA TRP A 7 -48.83 12.34 20.48
C TRP A 7 -47.78 13.35 20.04
N LYS A 8 -47.12 13.96 21.01
CA LYS A 8 -45.85 14.68 20.83
C LYS A 8 -44.69 13.78 21.26
N GLY A 9 -43.64 13.77 20.43
CA GLY A 9 -42.26 13.51 20.86
C GLY A 9 -41.86 12.05 20.96
N LEU A 10 -41.42 11.47 19.84
CA LEU A 10 -40.39 10.43 19.89
C LEU A 10 -39.10 11.07 19.37
N ILE A 11 -38.27 11.52 20.29
CA ILE A 11 -36.87 11.87 20.03
C ILE A 11 -36.17 10.54 19.80
N LEU A 12 -35.78 10.27 18.55
CA LEU A 12 -34.91 9.17 18.19
C LEU A 12 -33.50 9.55 18.66
N ALA A 13 -33.12 9.10 19.86
CA ALA A 13 -31.74 9.14 20.30
C ALA A 13 -30.95 8.13 19.45
N VAL A 14 -30.33 8.64 18.38
CA VAL A 14 -29.31 7.91 17.63
C VAL A 14 -28.14 7.72 18.57
N LEU A 15 -27.94 6.47 19.01
CA LEU A 15 -26.71 6.06 19.67
C LEU A 15 -25.58 6.25 18.66
N LEU A 16 -24.80 7.33 18.80
CA LEU A 16 -23.49 7.46 18.18
C LEU A 16 -22.60 6.38 18.80
N ILE A 17 -22.48 5.26 18.10
CA ILE A 17 -21.39 4.31 18.32
C ILE A 17 -20.14 5.05 17.80
N PRO A 18 -19.13 5.32 18.64
CA PRO A 18 -17.85 5.79 18.12
C PRO A 18 -17.29 4.66 17.28
N VAL A 19 -17.34 4.82 15.96
CA VAL A 19 -16.57 4.01 15.03
C VAL A 19 -15.12 4.46 15.24
N THR A 20 -14.43 3.78 16.15
CA THR A 20 -12.97 3.76 16.15
C THR A 20 -12.57 3.03 14.87
N LEU A 21 -12.30 3.80 13.82
CA LEU A 21 -11.50 3.36 12.69
C LEU A 21 -10.15 2.93 13.27
N PHE A 22 -9.99 1.63 13.53
CA PHE A 22 -8.66 1.05 13.69
C PHE A 22 -8.04 1.05 12.29
N GLY A 23 -7.25 2.08 12.00
CA GLY A 23 -6.34 2.04 10.87
C GLY A 23 -5.43 0.83 11.04
N TYR A 24 -5.36 -0.03 10.04
CA TYR A 24 -4.21 -0.89 9.89
C TYR A 24 -3.03 0.05 9.68
N ALA A 25 -2.20 0.24 10.72
CA ALA A 25 -1.01 1.03 10.58
C ALA A 25 -0.04 0.23 9.71
N GLN A 26 0.13 0.66 8.47
CA GLN A 26 1.10 0.08 7.54
C GLN A 26 2.52 0.30 8.08
N GLN A 27 3.35 -0.72 7.95
CA GLN A 27 4.80 -0.56 7.97
C GLN A 27 5.16 0.45 6.87
N SER A 28 5.98 1.45 7.17
CA SER A 28 6.44 2.37 6.11
C SER A 28 7.46 1.62 5.26
N ASP A 29 7.02 1.16 4.09
CA ASP A 29 7.88 0.45 3.16
C ASP A 29 9.00 1.39 2.68
N ALA A 30 10.24 0.90 2.74
CA ALA A 30 11.38 1.58 2.16
C ALA A 30 11.35 1.35 0.64
N GLU A 31 10.48 2.09 -0.05
CA GLU A 31 10.41 2.06 -1.51
C GLU A 31 11.38 3.07 -2.12
N THR A 32 11.88 2.74 -3.30
CA THR A 32 12.81 3.54 -4.08
C THR A 32 12.31 3.68 -5.52
N ALA A 33 13.06 4.40 -6.34
CA ALA A 33 12.82 4.47 -7.77
C ALA A 33 13.05 3.13 -8.52
N ALA A 34 13.65 2.13 -7.86
CA ALA A 34 13.85 0.80 -8.43
C ALA A 34 12.63 -0.13 -8.23
N ASP A 35 11.76 0.19 -7.28
CA ASP A 35 10.58 -0.60 -6.97
C ASP A 35 9.47 -0.38 -8.00
N PRO A 36 8.58 -1.37 -8.21
CA PRO A 36 7.47 -1.24 -9.13
C PRO A 36 6.63 0.01 -8.81
N ALA A 37 6.42 0.86 -9.83
CA ALA A 37 5.58 2.03 -9.66
C ALA A 37 4.10 1.62 -9.45
N PRO A 38 3.39 2.29 -8.53
CA PRO A 38 1.98 2.04 -8.32
C PRO A 38 1.19 2.31 -9.61
N GLU A 39 0.15 1.52 -9.81
CA GLU A 39 -0.80 1.69 -10.90
C GLU A 39 -2.21 1.37 -10.44
N LEU A 40 -3.17 2.16 -10.93
CA LEU A 40 -4.59 1.98 -10.67
C LEU A 40 -5.27 1.63 -11.98
N GLN A 41 -5.94 0.48 -11.98
CA GLN A 41 -6.79 0.07 -13.09
C GLN A 41 -8.14 0.79 -13.00
N PRO A 42 -8.81 1.07 -14.13
CA PRO A 42 -10.16 1.61 -14.13
C PRO A 42 -11.10 0.77 -13.27
N THR A 43 -11.75 1.39 -12.29
CA THR A 43 -12.78 0.75 -11.45
C THR A 43 -14.19 1.12 -11.91
N GLY A 44 -14.33 2.22 -12.64
CA GLY A 44 -15.54 2.59 -13.39
C GLY A 44 -15.56 2.07 -14.82
N GLU A 45 -16.42 2.65 -15.68
CA GLU A 45 -16.41 2.36 -17.11
C GLU A 45 -15.11 2.90 -17.72
N ALA A 46 -14.26 2.01 -18.22
CA ALA A 46 -12.97 2.40 -18.79
C ALA A 46 -13.15 3.39 -19.94
N ASN A 47 -12.58 4.59 -19.80
CA ASN A 47 -12.67 5.66 -20.79
C ASN A 47 -11.56 5.59 -21.85
N GLY A 48 -10.61 4.65 -21.69
CA GLY A 48 -9.50 4.41 -22.61
C GLY A 48 -8.36 5.42 -22.51
N LYS A 49 -8.39 6.33 -21.53
CA LYS A 49 -7.38 7.38 -21.30
C LYS A 49 -6.37 6.97 -20.24
N LYS A 50 -5.17 7.50 -20.35
CA LYS A 50 -4.05 7.19 -19.46
C LYS A 50 -3.47 8.44 -18.82
N VAL A 51 -3.25 8.38 -17.51
CA VAL A 51 -2.66 9.45 -16.71
C VAL A 51 -1.35 8.96 -16.09
N LEU A 52 -0.31 9.77 -16.19
CA LEU A 52 0.98 9.54 -15.55
C LEU A 52 1.22 10.60 -14.47
N PHE A 53 1.57 10.20 -13.24
CA PHE A 53 1.96 11.09 -12.16
C PHE A 53 3.48 11.08 -11.99
N ASP A 54 4.12 12.24 -11.84
CA ASP A 54 5.55 12.32 -11.56
C ASP A 54 5.87 11.91 -10.11
N ASN A 55 6.88 11.07 -9.93
CA ASN A 55 7.56 10.86 -8.64
C ASN A 55 9.09 10.82 -8.82
N THR A 56 9.62 11.64 -9.73
CA THR A 56 11.06 11.69 -10.04
C THR A 56 11.76 12.94 -9.45
N HIS A 57 10.98 13.93 -9.02
CA HIS A 57 11.45 15.25 -8.58
C HIS A 57 11.13 15.54 -7.11
N GLY A 58 11.12 14.53 -6.24
CA GLY A 58 10.97 14.73 -4.79
C GLY A 58 9.54 14.97 -4.34
N GLN A 59 8.56 14.31 -4.98
CA GLN A 59 7.15 14.34 -4.60
C GLN A 59 6.85 13.73 -3.22
N THR A 60 7.84 13.11 -2.60
CA THR A 60 7.78 12.57 -1.24
C THR A 60 8.68 13.36 -0.29
N ALA A 61 9.18 14.53 -0.69
CA ALA A 61 10.05 15.34 0.16
C ALA A 61 9.25 16.02 1.28
N GLY A 62 9.85 16.07 2.47
CA GLY A 62 9.31 16.80 3.61
C GLY A 62 7.94 16.31 4.09
N ALA A 63 6.93 17.18 4.12
CA ALA A 63 5.77 17.01 5.01
C ALA A 63 4.62 16.16 4.45
N SER A 64 4.63 15.85 3.15
CA SER A 64 3.57 15.09 2.47
C SER A 64 4.13 14.07 1.47
N ASP A 65 3.24 13.29 0.88
CA ASP A 65 3.48 12.27 -0.14
C ASP A 65 2.55 12.51 -1.33
N TRP A 66 2.95 13.37 -2.26
CA TRP A 66 2.14 13.74 -3.42
C TRP A 66 2.12 12.65 -4.51
N VAL A 67 1.79 11.42 -4.12
CA VAL A 67 1.81 10.20 -4.93
C VAL A 67 0.47 9.47 -4.87
N ILE A 68 0.16 8.68 -5.90
CA ILE A 68 -1.18 8.13 -6.13
C ILE A 68 -1.62 7.03 -5.15
N ASP A 69 -0.71 6.53 -4.34
CA ASP A 69 -0.95 5.58 -3.24
C ASP A 69 -0.46 6.13 -1.88
N GLY A 70 -0.25 7.44 -1.81
CA GLY A 70 0.05 8.22 -0.62
C GLY A 70 -0.96 9.36 -0.47
N ALA A 71 -0.52 10.53 -0.03
CA ALA A 71 -1.40 11.66 0.26
C ALA A 71 -2.22 12.20 -0.94
N PHE A 72 -2.06 11.66 -2.15
CA PHE A 72 -2.92 11.92 -3.33
C PHE A 72 -3.78 10.70 -3.72
N SER A 73 -3.95 9.73 -2.84
CA SER A 73 -4.65 8.47 -3.12
C SER A 73 -6.12 8.66 -3.47
N ASP A 74 -6.82 9.58 -2.81
CA ASP A 74 -8.22 9.89 -3.11
C ASP A 74 -8.37 10.49 -4.51
N PHE A 75 -7.42 11.34 -4.93
CA PHE A 75 -7.40 11.85 -6.30
C PHE A 75 -7.12 10.73 -7.31
N GLY A 76 -6.12 9.88 -7.07
CA GLY A 76 -5.83 8.71 -7.90
C GLY A 76 -7.03 7.75 -8.01
N ASN A 77 -7.68 7.46 -6.90
CA ASN A 77 -8.87 6.60 -6.83
C ASN A 77 -10.07 7.23 -7.55
N ALA A 78 -10.26 8.54 -7.42
CA ALA A 78 -11.31 9.26 -8.13
C ALA A 78 -11.10 9.19 -9.65
N LEU A 79 -9.86 9.30 -10.14
CA LEU A 79 -9.54 9.10 -11.56
C LEU A 79 -9.80 7.67 -12.02
N ALA A 80 -9.38 6.67 -11.25
CA ALA A 80 -9.66 5.27 -11.57
C ALA A 80 -11.18 5.01 -11.67
N LYS A 81 -11.97 5.66 -10.79
CA LYS A 81 -13.43 5.60 -10.80
C LYS A 81 -14.06 6.31 -12.00
N GLU A 82 -13.48 7.40 -12.49
CA GLU A 82 -13.85 8.05 -13.75
C GLU A 82 -13.40 7.26 -15.00
N GLY A 83 -12.75 6.11 -14.80
CA GLY A 83 -12.42 5.18 -15.87
C GLY A 83 -11.01 5.32 -16.44
N TYR A 84 -10.16 6.16 -15.84
CA TYR A 84 -8.78 6.34 -16.26
C TYR A 84 -7.89 5.16 -15.81
N TYR A 85 -6.90 4.82 -16.63
CA TYR A 85 -5.72 4.12 -16.15
C TYR A 85 -4.76 5.16 -15.56
N VAL A 86 -4.33 4.96 -14.31
CA VAL A 86 -3.43 5.88 -13.62
C VAL A 86 -2.15 5.14 -13.27
N LYS A 87 -1.01 5.77 -13.50
CA LYS A 87 0.30 5.21 -13.15
C LYS A 87 1.21 6.30 -12.62
N GLU A 88 2.13 5.93 -11.75
CA GLU A 88 3.24 6.77 -11.36
C GLU A 88 4.50 6.55 -12.23
N LEU A 89 5.27 7.60 -12.44
CA LEU A 89 6.60 7.56 -13.03
C LEU A 89 7.66 7.49 -11.93
N ARG A 90 8.31 6.33 -11.78
CA ARG A 90 9.47 6.13 -10.91
C ARG A 90 10.70 5.85 -11.72
N LYS A 91 11.74 6.67 -11.55
CA LYS A 91 13.08 6.47 -12.11
C LYS A 91 14.04 7.54 -11.58
N THR A 92 15.35 7.28 -11.72
CA THR A 92 16.42 8.23 -11.39
C THR A 92 16.97 8.97 -12.61
N SER A 93 16.73 8.46 -13.83
CA SER A 93 17.13 9.13 -15.07
C SER A 93 16.19 10.30 -15.41
N PRO A 94 16.67 11.36 -16.09
CA PRO A 94 15.83 12.47 -16.51
C PRO A 94 14.59 12.05 -17.30
N ILE A 95 13.47 12.75 -17.13
CA ILE A 95 12.24 12.58 -17.91
C ILE A 95 12.55 12.79 -19.41
N THR A 96 12.03 11.89 -20.23
CA THR A 96 12.16 11.95 -21.69
C THR A 96 10.78 11.96 -22.34
N TYR A 97 10.72 12.46 -23.57
CA TYR A 97 9.48 12.42 -24.35
C TYR A 97 8.89 11.01 -24.46
N SER A 98 9.72 9.96 -24.54
CA SER A 98 9.23 8.57 -24.63
C SER A 98 8.52 8.11 -23.36
N ASP A 99 8.86 8.64 -22.19
CA ASP A 99 8.14 8.32 -20.95
C ASP A 99 6.71 8.86 -21.01
N LEU A 100 6.56 10.05 -21.60
CA LEU A 100 5.30 10.81 -21.61
C LEU A 100 4.36 10.43 -22.77
N SER A 101 4.92 10.16 -23.96
CA SER A 101 4.18 10.04 -25.23
C SER A 101 3.08 8.95 -25.29
N ALA A 102 3.08 8.00 -24.34
CA ALA A 102 2.08 6.95 -24.25
C ALA A 102 0.86 7.34 -23.38
N TYR A 103 0.87 8.51 -22.76
CA TYR A 103 -0.15 8.99 -21.82
C TYR A 103 -0.88 10.21 -22.39
N ASP A 104 -2.13 10.38 -21.99
CA ASP A 104 -2.96 11.52 -22.40
C ASP A 104 -2.69 12.75 -21.53
N VAL A 105 -2.43 12.53 -20.24
CA VAL A 105 -2.16 13.57 -19.25
C VAL A 105 -0.97 13.18 -18.39
N PHE A 106 -0.07 14.14 -18.15
CA PHE A 106 1.03 14.05 -17.20
C PHE A 106 0.77 15.01 -16.03
N VAL A 107 0.75 14.52 -14.80
CA VAL A 107 0.50 15.30 -13.60
C VAL A 107 1.80 15.45 -12.83
N ILE A 108 2.16 16.69 -12.49
CA ILE A 108 3.38 16.99 -11.74
C ILE A 108 2.96 17.67 -10.44
N PRO A 109 2.93 16.93 -9.34
CA PRO A 109 2.53 17.48 -8.07
C PRO A 109 3.75 17.95 -7.26
N GLU A 110 3.72 19.19 -6.78
CA GLU A 110 4.69 19.85 -5.91
C GLU A 110 6.12 19.29 -5.98
N PRO A 111 6.83 19.42 -7.12
CA PRO A 111 8.20 18.98 -7.23
C PRO A 111 9.09 19.79 -6.27
N ASN A 112 10.12 19.14 -5.77
CA ASN A 112 11.13 19.69 -4.87
C ASN A 112 12.55 19.53 -5.43
N ILE A 113 12.70 19.16 -6.70
CA ILE A 113 13.99 19.03 -7.38
C ILE A 113 13.86 19.74 -8.74
N PRO A 114 14.79 20.63 -9.11
CA PRO A 114 14.69 21.38 -10.35
C PRO A 114 14.78 20.48 -11.58
N PHE A 115 13.99 20.82 -12.60
CA PHE A 115 14.08 20.19 -13.91
C PHE A 115 15.38 20.57 -14.60
N LYS A 116 15.92 19.60 -15.34
CA LYS A 116 16.98 19.87 -16.32
C LYS A 116 16.39 20.50 -17.57
N ALA A 117 17.21 21.24 -18.31
CA ALA A 117 16.82 21.79 -19.61
C ALA A 117 16.30 20.70 -20.58
N SER A 118 16.88 19.49 -20.54
CA SER A 118 16.42 18.36 -21.35
C SER A 118 15.02 17.85 -20.99
N GLU A 119 14.59 18.01 -19.74
CA GLU A 119 13.28 17.58 -19.25
C GLU A 119 12.22 18.62 -19.59
N GLN A 120 12.58 19.90 -19.45
CA GLN A 120 11.82 21.04 -19.98
C GLN A 120 11.56 20.88 -21.49
N ASP A 121 12.59 20.55 -22.29
CA ASP A 121 12.43 20.25 -23.72
C ASP A 121 11.48 19.06 -23.99
N ALA A 122 11.60 18.00 -23.19
CA ALA A 122 10.76 16.81 -23.32
C ALA A 122 9.29 17.11 -23.01
N MET A 123 9.01 17.86 -21.94
CA MET A 123 7.66 18.29 -21.55
C MET A 123 7.06 19.22 -22.59
N LEU A 124 7.82 20.22 -23.07
CA LEU A 124 7.37 21.13 -24.11
C LEU A 124 7.00 20.37 -25.39
N ARG A 125 7.88 19.47 -25.84
CA ARG A 125 7.63 18.63 -27.01
C ARG A 125 6.40 17.76 -26.82
N TYR A 126 6.25 17.13 -25.66
CA TYR A 126 5.08 16.31 -25.33
C TYR A 126 3.78 17.13 -25.46
N THR A 127 3.75 18.34 -24.93
CA THR A 127 2.58 19.23 -25.06
C THR A 127 2.36 19.67 -26.50
N GLN A 128 3.40 20.10 -27.22
CA GLN A 128 3.29 20.51 -28.63
C GLN A 128 2.73 19.40 -29.55
N GLU A 129 3.09 18.15 -29.26
CA GLU A 129 2.61 16.97 -29.98
C GLU A 129 1.22 16.46 -29.51
N GLY A 130 0.55 17.21 -28.64
CA GLY A 130 -0.84 16.98 -28.26
C GLY A 130 -1.04 16.44 -26.85
N GLY A 131 0.03 16.19 -26.09
CA GLY A 131 -0.02 15.80 -24.68
C GLY A 131 -0.55 16.92 -23.77
N SER A 132 -1.03 16.56 -22.59
CA SER A 132 -1.52 17.52 -21.61
C SER A 132 -0.75 17.43 -20.30
N ILE A 133 -0.47 18.57 -19.64
CA ILE A 133 0.23 18.60 -18.35
C ILE A 133 -0.64 19.27 -17.28
N PHE A 134 -0.67 18.73 -16.06
CA PHE A 134 -1.23 19.41 -14.90
C PHE A 134 -0.11 19.74 -13.92
N PHE A 135 0.14 21.03 -13.71
CA PHE A 135 1.10 21.54 -12.73
C PHE A 135 0.36 21.89 -11.44
N ILE A 136 0.70 21.19 -10.36
CA ILE A 136 0.15 21.46 -9.02
C ILE A 136 1.31 22.00 -8.18
N GLY A 137 1.28 23.29 -7.88
CA GLY A 137 2.33 23.96 -7.12
C GLY A 137 1.92 24.23 -5.69
N ASP A 138 2.76 24.98 -5.01
CA ASP A 138 2.49 25.54 -3.70
C ASP A 138 3.17 26.92 -3.60
N HIS A 139 3.00 27.57 -2.46
CA HIS A 139 3.50 28.88 -2.16
C HIS A 139 5.02 29.00 -2.16
N TYR A 140 5.53 30.23 -2.27
CA TYR A 140 6.94 30.49 -2.03
C TYR A 140 7.26 30.25 -0.55
N ASN A 141 8.46 29.75 -0.22
CA ASN A 141 8.79 29.19 1.11
C ASN A 141 8.11 27.84 1.42
N ALA A 142 7.91 27.03 0.38
CA ALA A 142 7.46 25.64 0.46
C ALA A 142 8.60 24.62 0.23
N ASP A 143 9.87 25.00 0.14
CA ASP A 143 11.02 24.08 0.00
C ASP A 143 11.01 22.98 1.09
N ARG A 144 10.79 21.75 0.65
CA ARG A 144 10.57 20.59 1.53
C ARG A 144 11.83 19.80 1.85
N ASN A 145 12.92 20.02 1.10
CA ASN A 145 14.18 19.27 1.21
C ASN A 145 15.42 20.17 1.43
N TYR A 146 15.21 21.47 1.70
CA TYR A 146 16.26 22.43 2.01
C TYR A 146 17.22 22.70 0.84
N ASN A 147 16.77 22.50 -0.40
CA ASN A 147 17.58 22.70 -1.59
C ASN A 147 17.47 24.10 -2.22
N ARG A 148 16.60 24.97 -1.66
CA ARG A 148 16.31 26.35 -2.12
C ARG A 148 15.41 26.43 -3.35
N TRP A 149 14.78 25.35 -3.77
CA TRP A 149 13.85 25.36 -4.90
C TRP A 149 12.43 25.12 -4.42
N ASP A 150 11.57 26.10 -4.64
CA ASP A 150 10.12 25.96 -4.48
C ASP A 150 9.48 25.39 -5.76
N SER A 151 8.34 24.70 -5.63
CA SER A 151 7.66 24.07 -6.78
C SER A 151 7.32 25.07 -7.89
N GLY A 152 6.86 26.27 -7.53
CA GLY A 152 6.62 27.37 -8.48
C GLY A 152 7.87 27.80 -9.25
N GLU A 153 9.04 27.83 -8.60
CA GLU A 153 10.33 28.14 -9.24
C GLU A 153 10.77 27.04 -10.20
N ILE A 154 10.59 25.79 -9.79
CA ILE A 154 10.88 24.61 -10.59
C ILE A 154 10.04 24.63 -11.87
N PHE A 155 8.74 24.93 -11.75
CA PHE A 155 7.85 25.07 -12.90
C PHE A 155 8.24 26.25 -13.79
N ASN A 156 8.50 27.42 -13.21
CA ASN A 156 8.90 28.62 -13.95
C ASN A 156 10.21 28.40 -14.72
N GLY A 157 11.12 27.57 -14.19
CA GLY A 157 12.42 27.27 -14.79
C GLY A 157 13.58 28.10 -14.21
N TYR A 158 13.35 28.84 -13.12
CA TYR A 158 14.36 29.67 -12.47
C TYR A 158 14.04 29.91 -11.00
N ARG A 159 15.09 30.13 -10.20
CA ARG A 159 14.99 30.50 -8.78
C ARG A 159 15.03 32.02 -8.61
N ARG A 160 14.17 32.55 -7.74
CA ARG A 160 14.09 33.96 -7.36
C ARG A 160 15.46 34.45 -6.87
N GLY A 161 15.96 35.52 -7.46
CA GLY A 161 17.25 36.10 -7.07
C GLY A 161 18.49 35.31 -7.48
N ALA A 162 18.32 34.28 -8.31
CA ALA A 162 19.39 33.40 -8.76
C ALA A 162 19.32 33.06 -10.26
N PHE A 163 18.71 33.95 -11.05
CA PHE A 163 18.56 33.75 -12.50
C PHE A 163 19.90 33.58 -13.24
N ASP A 164 20.96 34.28 -12.81
CA ASP A 164 22.29 34.16 -13.43
C ASP A 164 23.04 32.86 -13.06
N ASP A 165 22.69 32.24 -11.93
CA ASP A 165 23.34 31.05 -11.39
C ASP A 165 22.34 30.23 -10.55
N PRO A 166 21.73 29.17 -11.13
CA PRO A 166 20.77 28.33 -10.41
C PRO A 166 21.37 27.62 -9.19
N ALA A 167 22.70 27.55 -9.06
CA ALA A 167 23.39 26.98 -7.91
C ALA A 167 23.83 28.04 -6.88
N LYS A 168 23.45 29.31 -7.04
CA LYS A 168 23.80 30.38 -6.11
C LYS A 168 23.42 29.99 -4.68
N GLY A 169 24.37 30.11 -3.75
CA GLY A 169 24.16 29.80 -2.33
C GLY A 169 24.28 28.31 -1.96
N MET A 170 24.49 27.42 -2.93
CA MET A 170 24.76 26.00 -2.70
C MET A 170 26.23 25.74 -2.31
N THR A 171 26.47 24.66 -1.59
CA THR A 171 27.81 24.10 -1.39
C THR A 171 28.37 23.51 -2.69
N ALA A 172 29.68 23.24 -2.72
CA ALA A 172 30.30 22.61 -3.89
C ALA A 172 29.73 21.21 -4.17
N ASP A 173 29.35 20.44 -3.14
CA ASP A 173 28.80 19.09 -3.33
C ASP A 173 27.37 19.16 -3.88
N GLU A 174 26.53 20.08 -3.38
CA GLU A 174 25.19 20.35 -3.92
C GLU A 174 25.25 20.77 -5.40
N ALA A 175 26.08 21.77 -5.71
CA ALA A 175 26.20 22.33 -7.06
C ALA A 175 26.74 21.34 -8.09
N ASN A 176 27.57 20.37 -7.68
CA ASN A 176 28.12 19.33 -8.55
C ASN A 176 27.31 18.02 -8.55
N SER A 177 26.24 17.93 -7.76
CA SER A 177 25.39 16.74 -7.67
C SER A 177 24.72 16.40 -9.00
N ASP A 178 24.39 15.14 -9.21
CA ASP A 178 23.69 14.68 -10.42
C ASP A 178 22.31 15.36 -10.57
N ARG A 179 21.69 15.79 -9.47
CA ARG A 179 20.43 16.54 -9.45
C ARG A 179 20.56 17.94 -10.07
N MET A 180 21.71 18.61 -9.89
CA MET A 180 21.95 19.95 -10.45
C MET A 180 22.59 19.95 -11.85
N GLN A 181 23.14 18.82 -12.30
CA GLN A 181 23.73 18.72 -13.64
C GLN A 181 22.69 18.94 -14.74
N GLY A 182 22.88 19.98 -15.55
CA GLY A 182 21.99 20.31 -16.67
C GLY A 182 20.79 21.19 -16.29
N VAL A 183 20.75 21.70 -15.05
CA VAL A 183 19.81 22.74 -14.64
C VAL A 183 20.31 24.08 -15.17
N GLU A 184 19.46 24.78 -15.91
CA GLU A 184 19.73 26.09 -16.49
C GLU A 184 18.56 27.02 -16.17
N SER A 185 18.83 28.27 -15.83
CA SER A 185 17.77 29.25 -15.61
C SER A 185 17.20 29.74 -16.93
N SER A 186 15.88 29.68 -17.05
CA SER A 186 15.12 30.26 -18.15
C SER A 186 13.71 30.61 -17.67
N ASP A 187 13.04 31.54 -18.34
CA ASP A 187 11.61 31.78 -18.10
C ASP A 187 10.73 30.77 -18.84
N TRP A 188 11.04 29.49 -18.66
CA TRP A 188 10.52 28.40 -19.47
C TRP A 188 8.99 28.35 -19.48
N LEU A 189 8.34 28.50 -18.32
CA LEU A 189 6.88 28.45 -18.26
C LEU A 189 6.24 29.68 -18.90
N GLY A 190 6.82 30.86 -18.65
CA GLY A 190 6.34 32.13 -19.22
C GLY A 190 6.43 32.14 -20.74
N ASP A 191 7.59 31.80 -21.29
CA ASP A 191 7.85 31.81 -22.72
C ASP A 191 6.96 30.81 -23.50
N ASN A 192 6.74 29.62 -22.92
CA ASN A 192 6.09 28.54 -23.61
C ASN A 192 4.57 28.50 -23.37
N PHE A 193 4.13 28.64 -22.12
CA PHE A 193 2.74 28.48 -21.70
C PHE A 193 2.02 29.82 -21.47
N GLY A 194 2.73 30.95 -21.47
CA GLY A 194 2.13 32.28 -21.28
C GLY A 194 1.70 32.56 -19.84
N ILE A 195 2.27 31.84 -18.86
CA ILE A 195 1.88 31.90 -17.45
C ILE A 195 3.09 31.64 -16.54
N ARG A 196 3.09 32.23 -15.34
CA ARG A 196 4.08 31.94 -14.27
C ARG A 196 3.38 31.70 -12.93
N PHE A 197 4.01 30.91 -12.06
CA PHE A 197 3.72 30.93 -10.63
C PHE A 197 4.35 32.18 -10.00
N ARG A 198 3.61 32.90 -9.15
CA ARG A 198 4.14 34.04 -8.38
C ARG A 198 4.92 33.56 -7.16
N PHE A 199 5.73 34.45 -6.61
CA PHE A 199 6.49 34.20 -5.37
C PHE A 199 5.73 34.61 -4.10
N ASN A 200 4.40 34.70 -4.19
CA ASN A 200 3.55 35.10 -3.07
C ASN A 200 3.14 33.89 -2.21
N ALA A 201 2.57 34.18 -1.05
CA ALA A 201 2.06 33.19 -0.10
C ALA A 201 0.83 33.79 0.58
N VAL A 202 -0.33 33.49 0.00
CA VAL A 202 -1.64 33.99 0.42
C VAL A 202 -2.11 33.15 1.61
N GLY A 203 -2.77 33.75 2.61
CA GLY A 203 -3.32 33.00 3.74
C GLY A 203 -4.52 32.14 3.36
N ASP A 204 -5.20 31.56 4.36
CA ASP A 204 -6.33 30.65 4.12
C ASP A 204 -7.48 31.32 3.36
N ILE A 205 -7.94 30.68 2.27
CA ILE A 205 -9.08 31.10 1.46
C ILE A 205 -10.10 29.97 1.39
N GLU A 206 -11.22 30.15 2.08
CA GLU A 206 -12.30 29.14 2.16
C GLU A 206 -13.61 29.59 1.48
N SER A 207 -13.67 30.83 0.99
CA SER A 207 -14.86 31.37 0.33
C SER A 207 -14.61 32.68 -0.41
N GLY A 208 -15.60 33.13 -1.18
CA GLY A 208 -15.60 34.46 -1.78
C GLY A 208 -14.75 34.59 -3.04
N GLN A 209 -14.24 33.47 -3.57
CA GLN A 209 -13.51 33.44 -4.83
C GLN A 209 -14.39 33.89 -5.99
N THR A 210 -13.74 34.49 -6.99
CA THR A 210 -14.36 34.74 -8.29
C THR A 210 -14.08 33.55 -9.20
N VAL A 211 -15.12 32.78 -9.49
CA VAL A 211 -15.06 31.61 -10.38
C VAL A 211 -15.56 32.00 -11.77
N VAL A 212 -14.74 31.78 -12.80
CA VAL A 212 -15.11 32.03 -14.21
C VAL A 212 -16.28 31.13 -14.60
N SER A 213 -17.20 31.63 -15.44
CA SER A 213 -18.38 30.85 -15.82
C SER A 213 -18.02 29.57 -16.60
N PRO A 214 -18.81 28.48 -16.48
CA PRO A 214 -18.56 27.23 -17.23
C PRO A 214 -18.43 27.42 -18.75
N ALA A 215 -19.21 28.35 -19.32
CA ALA A 215 -19.15 28.66 -20.76
C ALA A 215 -17.82 29.30 -21.18
N ASP A 216 -17.16 30.02 -20.26
CA ASP A 216 -15.88 30.66 -20.47
C ASP A 216 -14.69 29.82 -19.97
N SER A 217 -14.95 28.65 -19.37
CA SER A 217 -13.93 27.75 -18.80
C SER A 217 -13.94 26.36 -19.42
N PHE A 218 -14.58 26.19 -20.58
CA PHE A 218 -14.75 24.87 -21.22
C PHE A 218 -15.44 23.83 -20.35
N GLY A 219 -16.32 24.27 -19.43
CA GLY A 219 -17.02 23.42 -18.46
C GLY A 219 -16.20 23.05 -17.24
N ILE A 220 -14.93 23.47 -17.13
CA ILE A 220 -14.06 23.12 -16.00
C ILE A 220 -14.66 23.60 -14.66
N THR A 221 -15.28 24.77 -14.66
CA THR A 221 -15.88 25.37 -13.45
C THR A 221 -17.35 24.99 -13.24
N GLU A 222 -17.87 23.98 -13.94
CA GLU A 222 -19.24 23.50 -13.72
C GLU A 222 -19.39 22.93 -12.31
N GLY A 223 -20.31 23.50 -11.54
CA GLY A 223 -20.58 23.09 -10.15
C GLY A 223 -19.54 23.56 -9.13
N ILE A 224 -18.68 24.52 -9.50
CA ILE A 224 -17.60 25.02 -8.63
C ILE A 224 -18.00 26.40 -8.06
N ASP A 225 -18.12 26.46 -6.75
CA ASP A 225 -18.29 27.70 -5.98
C ASP A 225 -16.99 28.10 -5.27
N VAL A 226 -16.26 27.13 -4.71
CA VAL A 226 -15.01 27.32 -3.95
C VAL A 226 -14.03 26.19 -4.26
N VAL A 227 -12.76 26.53 -4.42
CA VAL A 227 -11.63 25.61 -4.30
C VAL A 227 -10.72 26.19 -3.22
N GLU A 228 -10.62 25.54 -2.07
CA GLU A 228 -9.87 26.11 -0.95
C GLU A 228 -8.38 26.29 -1.24
N SER A 229 -7.72 27.09 -0.41
CA SER A 229 -6.27 27.22 -0.39
C SER A 229 -5.80 27.45 1.04
N HIS A 230 -4.70 26.79 1.41
CA HIS A 230 -4.03 26.87 2.69
C HIS A 230 -2.57 27.24 2.49
N ALA A 231 -2.31 28.55 2.50
CA ALA A 231 -1.01 29.16 2.26
C ALA A 231 -0.60 29.37 0.79
N GLY A 232 -1.42 29.01 -0.21
CA GLY A 232 -1.03 28.92 -1.64
C GLY A 232 -0.50 30.18 -2.37
N ALA A 233 0.00 29.94 -3.60
CA ALA A 233 0.44 30.96 -4.55
C ALA A 233 -0.67 31.35 -5.55
N THR A 234 -0.49 32.50 -6.21
CA THR A 234 -1.25 32.85 -7.43
C THR A 234 -0.38 32.74 -8.68
N LEU A 235 -1.05 32.86 -9.83
CA LEU A 235 -0.52 32.67 -11.17
C LEU A 235 -0.65 33.97 -11.96
N THR A 236 0.42 34.35 -12.64
CA THR A 236 0.48 35.52 -13.51
C THR A 236 0.18 35.12 -14.93
N ILE A 237 -0.90 35.66 -15.52
CA ILE A 237 -1.19 35.53 -16.95
C ILE A 237 -0.32 36.53 -17.71
N LEU A 238 0.60 36.04 -18.55
CA LEU A 238 1.51 36.85 -19.37
C LEU A 238 1.04 36.98 -20.82
N ASP A 239 0.42 35.93 -21.36
CA ASP A 239 -0.12 35.91 -22.71
C ASP A 239 -1.55 35.37 -22.68
N PRO A 240 -2.58 36.24 -22.64
CA PRO A 240 -3.97 35.83 -22.60
C PRO A 240 -4.46 35.05 -23.84
N THR A 241 -3.68 35.08 -24.93
CA THR A 241 -4.00 34.28 -26.13
C THR A 241 -3.67 32.80 -25.90
N LYS A 242 -2.73 32.51 -25.00
CA LYS A 242 -2.35 31.16 -24.59
C LYS A 242 -2.94 30.76 -23.26
N ALA A 243 -2.98 31.66 -22.27
CA ALA A 243 -3.31 31.36 -20.88
C ALA A 243 -4.59 32.06 -20.41
N LYS A 244 -5.29 31.41 -19.48
CA LYS A 244 -6.53 31.92 -18.92
C LYS A 244 -6.67 31.54 -17.45
N GLY A 245 -6.89 32.53 -16.59
CA GLY A 245 -7.24 32.30 -15.19
C GLY A 245 -8.70 31.87 -15.05
N LEU A 246 -8.96 30.92 -14.15
CA LEU A 246 -10.27 30.29 -13.92
C LEU A 246 -10.85 30.60 -12.55
N ILE A 247 -10.02 30.63 -11.52
CA ILE A 247 -10.42 30.89 -10.14
C ILE A 247 -9.50 32.00 -9.62
N TYR A 248 -10.09 33.04 -9.04
CA TYR A 248 -9.35 34.16 -8.44
C TYR A 248 -9.76 34.30 -6.97
N PHE A 249 -8.81 34.62 -6.11
CA PHE A 249 -9.09 34.91 -4.71
C PHE A 249 -9.97 36.15 -4.53
N PRO A 250 -10.70 36.28 -3.41
CA PRO A 250 -11.44 37.51 -3.10
C PRO A 250 -10.50 38.73 -3.00
N GLU A 251 -11.08 39.93 -2.96
CA GLU A 251 -10.34 41.13 -2.57
C GLU A 251 -10.12 41.16 -1.04
N ASN A 252 -9.08 41.87 -0.60
CA ASN A 252 -8.70 42.08 0.81
C ASN A 252 -8.32 40.77 1.54
N ILE A 253 -7.58 39.92 0.85
CA ILE A 253 -7.11 38.63 1.37
C ILE A 253 -5.95 38.79 2.37
N PRO A 254 -5.83 37.87 3.35
CA PRO A 254 -4.70 37.84 4.25
C PRO A 254 -3.45 37.31 3.55
N ALA A 255 -2.28 37.75 4.00
CA ALA A 255 -1.02 37.06 3.74
C ALA A 255 -0.86 35.87 4.70
N TRP A 256 -0.17 34.83 4.26
CA TRP A 256 0.24 33.74 5.16
C TRP A 256 1.19 34.30 6.23
N PRO A 257 1.06 33.94 7.52
CA PRO A 257 1.89 34.52 8.58
C PRO A 257 3.40 34.28 8.44
N ASN A 258 3.83 33.32 7.63
CA ASN A 258 5.25 33.03 7.36
C ASN A 258 5.65 33.35 5.91
N ALA A 259 4.89 34.20 5.21
CA ALA A 259 5.32 34.76 3.95
C ALA A 259 6.66 35.48 4.13
N VAL A 260 7.59 35.26 3.19
CA VAL A 260 8.97 35.81 3.22
C VAL A 260 9.07 37.22 2.65
N ASP A 261 7.94 37.78 2.22
CA ASP A 261 7.76 39.17 1.87
C ASP A 261 6.33 39.62 2.25
N GLN A 262 5.76 40.59 1.52
CA GLN A 262 4.41 41.07 1.77
C GLN A 262 3.29 40.03 1.57
N GLY A 263 3.57 38.89 0.91
CA GLY A 263 2.68 37.73 0.78
C GLY A 263 1.44 37.91 -0.12
N VAL A 264 0.97 39.14 -0.29
CA VAL A 264 -0.14 39.54 -1.17
C VAL A 264 0.30 40.78 -1.95
N TYR A 265 0.26 40.74 -3.28
CA TYR A 265 0.96 41.70 -4.14
C TYR A 265 0.07 42.82 -4.68
N ALA A 266 -1.21 42.55 -4.92
CA ALA A 266 -2.21 43.49 -5.43
C ALA A 266 -3.45 43.61 -4.52
N GLY A 267 -3.51 42.85 -3.43
CA GLY A 267 -4.59 42.90 -2.45
C GLY A 267 -5.72 41.91 -2.72
N GLY A 268 -5.50 40.91 -3.58
CA GLY A 268 -6.51 39.94 -4.00
C GLY A 268 -7.26 40.31 -5.29
N GLY A 269 -8.28 39.53 -5.63
CA GLY A 269 -9.04 39.71 -6.87
C GLY A 269 -8.26 39.31 -8.13
N ILE A 270 -8.67 39.85 -9.27
CA ILE A 270 -8.08 39.52 -10.59
C ILE A 270 -6.63 40.04 -10.70
N ASP A 271 -6.35 41.23 -10.14
CA ASP A 271 -5.02 41.86 -10.22
C ASP A 271 -3.96 41.10 -9.38
N GLU A 272 -4.37 40.29 -8.40
CA GLU A 272 -3.47 39.39 -7.66
C GLU A 272 -3.01 38.20 -8.51
N GLY A 273 -3.68 37.93 -9.63
CA GLY A 273 -3.47 36.73 -10.42
C GLY A 273 -4.43 35.61 -10.05
N ALA A 274 -4.49 34.61 -10.92
CA ALA A 274 -5.39 33.48 -10.76
C ALA A 274 -4.84 32.50 -9.72
N PHE A 275 -5.70 31.91 -8.89
CA PHE A 275 -5.35 30.76 -8.08
C PHE A 275 -5.22 29.49 -8.92
N ALA A 276 -6.11 29.34 -9.91
CA ALA A 276 -6.08 28.23 -10.84
C ALA A 276 -6.31 28.72 -12.27
N ALA A 277 -5.59 28.13 -13.23
CA ALA A 277 -5.55 28.59 -14.62
C ALA A 277 -5.36 27.43 -15.61
N ILE A 278 -5.51 27.74 -16.89
CA ILE A 278 -5.23 26.84 -18.01
C ILE A 278 -4.40 27.54 -19.07
N SER A 279 -3.71 26.76 -19.90
CA SER A 279 -3.00 27.26 -21.07
C SER A 279 -3.13 26.33 -22.27
N LYS A 280 -2.94 26.88 -23.47
CA LYS A 280 -2.93 26.16 -24.74
C LYS A 280 -1.56 26.30 -25.39
N VAL A 281 -1.00 25.16 -25.80
CA VAL A 281 0.31 25.10 -26.49
C VAL A 281 0.18 24.18 -27.70
N GLU A 282 0.05 24.78 -28.88
CA GLU A 282 -0.15 24.07 -30.15
C GLU A 282 -1.28 23.02 -30.05
N GLN A 283 -0.98 21.73 -30.19
CA GLN A 283 -1.97 20.66 -30.15
C GLN A 283 -2.35 20.24 -28.72
N GLY A 284 -1.47 20.45 -27.74
CA GLY A 284 -1.70 20.12 -26.33
C GLY A 284 -2.04 21.33 -25.49
N LYS A 285 -2.06 21.14 -24.17
CA LYS A 285 -2.51 22.15 -23.21
C LYS A 285 -2.02 21.84 -21.79
N ALA A 286 -2.20 22.79 -20.88
CA ALA A 286 -1.91 22.55 -19.48
C ALA A 286 -2.92 23.20 -18.54
N ALA A 287 -2.95 22.71 -17.30
CA ALA A 287 -3.66 23.31 -16.18
C ALA A 287 -2.70 23.58 -15.03
N PHE A 288 -3.09 24.50 -14.15
CA PHE A 288 -2.27 25.03 -13.06
C PHE A 288 -3.13 25.27 -11.83
N ILE A 289 -2.63 24.90 -10.66
CA ILE A 289 -3.19 25.30 -9.37
C ILE A 289 -2.04 25.69 -8.44
N GLY A 290 -2.19 26.81 -7.74
CA GLY A 290 -1.15 27.39 -6.89
C GLY A 290 -0.99 26.77 -5.51
N ASP A 291 -1.67 25.68 -5.22
CA ASP A 291 -1.67 25.01 -3.92
C ASP A 291 -1.95 23.51 -4.10
N SER A 292 -1.22 22.67 -3.36
CA SER A 292 -1.37 21.22 -3.37
C SER A 292 -2.37 20.73 -2.30
N SER A 293 -2.67 21.55 -1.29
CA SER A 293 -3.61 21.23 -0.21
C SER A 293 -5.00 20.79 -0.72
N PRO A 294 -5.57 21.36 -1.80
CA PRO A 294 -6.89 20.93 -2.30
C PRO A 294 -6.90 19.51 -2.87
N VAL A 295 -5.72 18.97 -3.16
CA VAL A 295 -5.55 17.63 -3.76
C VAL A 295 -5.22 16.59 -2.69
N GLU A 296 -4.71 17.04 -1.55
CA GLU A 296 -4.19 16.20 -0.47
C GLU A 296 -5.30 15.42 0.28
N ASP A 297 -4.93 14.24 0.77
CA ASP A 297 -5.67 13.40 1.70
C ASP A 297 -4.80 12.99 2.92
N ALA A 298 -5.46 12.40 3.92
CA ALA A 298 -4.83 11.99 5.19
C ALA A 298 -4.10 10.62 5.13
N THR A 299 -3.49 10.26 3.99
CA THR A 299 -2.83 8.95 3.79
C THR A 299 -1.33 9.05 3.45
N PRO A 300 -0.49 9.69 4.28
CA PRO A 300 0.94 9.66 4.04
C PRO A 300 1.45 8.22 4.13
N LYS A 301 2.29 7.83 3.18
CA LYS A 301 2.85 6.48 3.03
C LYS A 301 4.25 6.38 3.62
N TYR A 302 5.07 7.42 3.45
CA TYR A 302 6.48 7.42 3.81
C TYR A 302 6.78 8.32 5.01
N LEU A 303 7.89 8.04 5.68
CA LEU A 303 8.45 8.94 6.68
C LEU A 303 9.24 10.06 6.01
N ARG A 304 9.52 11.11 6.78
CA ARG A 304 10.35 12.23 6.34
C ARG A 304 11.78 11.79 6.04
N GLU A 305 12.30 12.12 4.86
CA GLU A 305 13.68 11.77 4.46
C GLU A 305 14.77 12.43 5.31
N ASP A 306 14.50 13.60 5.90
CA ASP A 306 15.48 14.36 6.69
C ASP A 306 15.55 13.94 8.18
N SER A 307 14.48 13.33 8.70
CA SER A 307 14.34 13.08 10.14
C SER A 307 13.81 11.70 10.51
N GLY A 308 13.20 10.97 9.57
CA GLY A 308 12.48 9.72 9.84
C GLY A 308 11.20 9.92 10.65
N SER A 309 10.74 11.15 10.84
CA SER A 309 9.49 11.39 11.58
C SER A 309 8.27 11.20 10.68
N THR A 310 7.12 10.90 11.28
CA THR A 310 5.85 10.79 10.56
C THR A 310 5.44 12.10 9.91
N LYS A 311 4.79 11.98 8.76
CA LYS A 311 4.19 13.08 8.02
C LYS A 311 2.79 13.36 8.55
N ARG A 312 2.34 14.60 8.38
CA ARG A 312 0.99 15.02 8.75
C ARG A 312 0.38 15.73 7.57
N THR A 313 -0.61 15.08 6.99
CA THR A 313 -1.37 15.57 5.85
C THR A 313 -2.83 15.77 6.26
N TYR A 314 -3.59 16.43 5.40
CA TYR A 314 -4.96 16.86 5.62
C TYR A 314 -5.85 16.42 4.45
N ASP A 315 -7.14 16.21 4.72
CA ASP A 315 -8.13 15.81 3.71
C ASP A 315 -8.75 17.03 3.04
N GLY A 316 -8.01 17.61 2.09
CA GLY A 316 -8.49 18.70 1.25
C GLY A 316 -9.31 18.21 0.05
N PHE A 317 -9.05 17.01 -0.46
CA PHE A 317 -9.73 16.49 -1.66
C PHE A 317 -11.23 16.24 -1.42
N THR A 318 -11.60 15.60 -0.29
CA THR A 318 -13.01 15.28 0.03
C THR A 318 -13.58 16.10 1.19
N GLY A 319 -12.73 16.59 2.08
CA GLY A 319 -13.14 17.28 3.30
C GLY A 319 -13.61 18.72 3.10
N GLU A 320 -13.25 19.34 1.98
CA GLU A 320 -13.30 20.80 1.79
C GLU A 320 -13.86 21.18 0.40
N GLY A 321 -14.70 22.23 0.40
CA GLY A 321 -15.19 22.94 -0.78
C GLY A 321 -15.66 22.09 -1.95
N ASN A 322 -15.18 22.42 -3.15
CA ASN A 322 -15.44 21.69 -4.38
C ASN A 322 -14.15 21.14 -5.00
N ASN A 323 -13.12 20.91 -4.19
CA ASN A 323 -11.76 20.58 -4.62
C ASN A 323 -11.74 19.35 -5.53
N GLY A 324 -12.24 18.22 -5.05
CA GLY A 324 -12.29 16.99 -5.85
C GLY A 324 -13.09 17.13 -7.15
N GLN A 325 -14.21 17.86 -7.15
CA GLN A 325 -15.00 18.10 -8.37
C GLN A 325 -14.22 18.96 -9.37
N TYR A 326 -13.55 20.02 -8.91
CA TYR A 326 -12.72 20.87 -9.77
C TYR A 326 -11.58 20.08 -10.42
N LEU A 327 -10.86 19.27 -9.62
CA LEU A 327 -9.74 18.45 -10.09
C LEU A 327 -10.20 17.42 -11.12
N LEU A 328 -11.35 16.76 -10.92
CA LEU A 328 -11.92 15.85 -11.91
C LEU A 328 -12.35 16.57 -13.19
N ASN A 329 -12.95 17.76 -13.08
CA ASN A 329 -13.32 18.56 -14.25
C ASN A 329 -12.07 18.99 -15.05
N VAL A 330 -10.99 19.38 -14.38
CA VAL A 330 -9.69 19.69 -15.00
C VAL A 330 -9.16 18.46 -15.74
N MET A 331 -9.15 17.29 -15.11
CA MET A 331 -8.62 16.07 -15.72
C MET A 331 -9.45 15.60 -16.93
N ASN A 332 -10.77 15.74 -16.86
CA ASN A 332 -11.67 15.50 -17.99
C ASN A 332 -11.43 16.46 -19.14
N TRP A 333 -11.17 17.74 -18.86
CA TRP A 333 -10.77 18.66 -19.90
C TRP A 333 -9.40 18.27 -20.47
N LEU A 334 -8.38 18.08 -19.63
CA LEU A 334 -7.00 17.76 -20.06
C LEU A 334 -6.91 16.51 -20.96
N SER A 335 -7.73 15.49 -20.71
CA SER A 335 -7.69 14.23 -21.46
C SER A 335 -8.37 14.29 -22.85
N GLU A 336 -9.14 15.34 -23.12
CA GLU A 336 -9.78 15.58 -24.40
C GLU A 336 -8.89 16.36 -25.36
N LYS A 337 -8.84 15.93 -26.63
CA LYS A 337 -8.04 16.62 -27.66
C LYS A 337 -8.91 17.64 -28.39
N GLU A 338 -8.42 18.87 -28.53
CA GLU A 338 -9.09 19.90 -29.29
C GLU A 338 -8.39 20.24 -30.60
N THR A 339 -9.06 21.07 -31.40
CA THR A 339 -8.61 21.46 -32.75
C THR A 339 -8.10 22.90 -32.83
N TYR A 340 -8.35 23.72 -31.81
CA TYR A 340 -7.81 25.07 -31.73
C TYR A 340 -6.37 25.04 -31.23
N ALA A 341 -5.56 26.01 -31.63
CA ALA A 341 -4.16 26.13 -31.20
C ALA A 341 -3.91 27.27 -30.21
N SER A 342 -4.88 28.17 -30.04
CA SER A 342 -4.88 29.27 -29.08
C SER A 342 -6.30 29.55 -28.58
N PHE A 343 -6.44 30.27 -27.47
CA PHE A 343 -7.76 30.66 -26.97
C PHE A 343 -8.44 31.73 -27.82
N GLU A 344 -7.70 32.50 -28.62
CA GLU A 344 -8.26 33.47 -29.59
C GLU A 344 -9.11 32.82 -30.68
N GLU A 345 -8.87 31.54 -30.97
CA GLU A 345 -9.63 30.75 -31.95
C GLU A 345 -10.97 30.22 -31.39
N THR A 346 -11.25 30.48 -30.11
CA THR A 346 -12.42 29.98 -29.41
C THR A 346 -13.44 31.10 -29.14
N SER A 347 -14.57 30.76 -28.52
CA SER A 347 -15.61 31.73 -28.16
C SER A 347 -15.49 32.26 -26.73
N ILE A 348 -14.46 31.86 -25.97
CA ILE A 348 -14.30 32.30 -24.58
C ILE A 348 -13.85 33.76 -24.52
N THR A 349 -14.16 34.42 -23.42
CA THR A 349 -13.56 35.72 -23.10
C THR A 349 -12.12 35.53 -22.63
N LEU A 350 -11.14 36.22 -23.23
CA LEU A 350 -9.75 36.15 -22.80
C LEU A 350 -9.56 36.82 -21.43
N SER A 351 -8.58 36.36 -20.66
CA SER A 351 -8.12 37.06 -19.46
C SER A 351 -7.46 38.39 -19.81
N GLU A 352 -7.26 39.25 -18.81
CA GLU A 352 -6.30 40.35 -18.91
C GLU A 352 -4.91 39.85 -18.49
N GLU A 353 -3.86 40.54 -18.93
CA GLU A 353 -2.51 40.32 -18.41
C GLU A 353 -2.48 40.67 -16.92
N THR A 354 -1.90 39.81 -16.10
CA THR A 354 -1.78 40.07 -14.66
C THR A 354 -0.72 41.15 -14.41
N PRO A 355 -1.04 42.21 -13.65
CA PRO A 355 -0.07 43.24 -13.31
C PRO A 355 1.11 42.68 -12.51
N LEU A 356 2.32 42.89 -13.04
CA LEU A 356 3.56 42.54 -12.34
C LEU A 356 3.88 43.54 -11.23
N LEU A 357 4.35 43.03 -10.11
CA LEU A 357 4.95 43.77 -9.02
C LEU A 357 6.37 44.17 -9.43
N GLU A 358 6.54 45.46 -9.71
CA GLU A 358 7.82 46.07 -10.04
C GLU A 358 8.10 47.23 -9.08
N THR A 359 8.89 46.95 -8.05
CA THR A 359 9.37 47.95 -7.09
C THR A 359 10.89 47.95 -7.04
N ALA A 360 11.46 48.84 -6.24
CA ALA A 360 12.90 48.85 -5.99
C ALA A 360 13.37 47.70 -5.07
N GLU A 361 12.44 47.06 -4.35
CA GLU A 361 12.72 46.05 -3.32
C GLU A 361 12.30 44.64 -3.75
N ILE A 362 11.22 44.53 -4.52
CA ILE A 362 10.67 43.28 -5.06
C ILE A 362 10.35 43.47 -6.53
N ASN A 363 10.72 42.50 -7.36
CA ASN A 363 10.49 42.49 -8.80
C ASN A 363 10.11 41.08 -9.28
N GLU A 364 9.16 40.99 -10.21
CA GLU A 364 8.73 39.72 -10.82
C GLU A 364 9.29 39.45 -12.23
N ASN A 365 10.09 40.37 -12.77
CA ASN A 365 10.90 40.09 -13.96
C ASN A 365 12.02 39.11 -13.58
N PRO A 366 12.11 37.92 -14.20
CA PRO A 366 13.04 36.85 -13.80
C PRO A 366 14.47 37.31 -13.53
N GLU A 367 15.05 38.08 -14.46
CA GLU A 367 16.43 38.60 -14.39
C GLU A 367 16.66 39.65 -13.29
N LEU A 368 15.57 40.28 -12.80
CA LEU A 368 15.62 41.36 -11.81
C LEU A 368 15.09 40.94 -10.44
N THR A 369 14.63 39.70 -10.30
CA THR A 369 14.20 39.15 -9.02
C THR A 369 15.34 39.20 -8.01
N THR A 370 15.00 39.35 -6.73
CA THR A 370 15.96 39.30 -5.63
C THR A 370 15.46 38.39 -4.53
N GLU A 371 16.40 37.69 -3.92
CA GLU A 371 16.21 36.89 -2.71
C GLU A 371 15.99 37.85 -1.52
N THR A 372 14.78 37.84 -0.95
CA THR A 372 14.36 38.79 0.11
C THR A 372 14.88 38.41 1.49
N GLU A 373 15.01 37.12 1.76
CA GLU A 373 15.77 36.58 2.89
C GLU A 373 16.68 35.44 2.44
N ALA A 374 17.68 35.10 3.24
CA ALA A 374 18.71 34.13 2.86
C ALA A 374 18.18 32.69 2.87
N GLU A 375 18.44 31.96 1.79
CA GLU A 375 18.05 30.56 1.61
C GLU A 375 19.23 29.57 1.82
N PRO A 376 18.97 28.34 2.31
CA PRO A 376 17.64 27.78 2.60
C PRO A 376 17.08 28.41 3.89
N TRP A 377 15.76 28.55 3.95
CA TRP A 377 15.04 29.19 5.07
C TRP A 377 15.35 28.54 6.43
N ARG A 378 15.75 27.26 6.38
CA ARG A 378 16.29 26.50 7.50
C ARG A 378 17.45 25.63 7.04
N ASN A 379 18.46 25.50 7.89
CA ASN A 379 19.56 24.58 7.61
C ASN A 379 19.09 23.11 7.66
N PRO A 380 19.56 22.26 6.72
CA PRO A 380 19.28 20.82 6.77
C PRO A 380 19.81 20.20 8.08
N PRO A 381 19.13 19.15 8.60
CA PRO A 381 19.65 18.37 9.73
C PRO A 381 21.06 17.82 9.48
N THR A 382 21.82 17.61 10.56
CA THR A 382 23.18 17.06 10.43
C THR A 382 23.14 15.67 9.83
N GLY A 383 23.86 15.48 8.72
CA GLY A 383 23.99 14.17 8.04
C GLY A 383 23.05 14.00 6.84
N TYR A 384 21.96 14.76 6.78
CA TYR A 384 21.02 14.72 5.66
C TYR A 384 21.53 15.52 4.46
N ARG A 385 21.36 14.97 3.26
CA ARG A 385 21.71 15.59 1.97
C ARG A 385 20.61 15.28 0.96
N TRP A 386 19.83 16.30 0.58
CA TRP A 386 18.71 16.16 -0.37
C TRP A 386 19.06 15.52 -1.72
N TYR A 387 20.32 15.62 -2.14
CA TYR A 387 20.83 15.09 -3.41
C TYR A 387 21.44 13.68 -3.30
N ASP A 388 21.49 13.09 -2.11
CA ASP A 388 22.13 11.80 -1.85
C ASP A 388 21.18 10.89 -1.02
N PRO A 389 20.40 10.02 -1.69
CA PRO A 389 19.43 9.14 -1.03
C PRO A 389 20.04 8.20 0.02
N SER A 390 21.35 7.92 -0.04
CA SER A 390 22.03 7.11 1.00
C SER A 390 22.06 7.80 2.38
N THR A 391 21.69 9.08 2.44
CA THR A 391 21.56 9.85 3.68
C THR A 391 20.13 9.93 4.21
N PHE A 392 19.15 9.39 3.46
CA PHE A 392 17.74 9.49 3.83
C PHE A 392 17.42 8.57 5.01
N ALA A 393 16.58 9.07 5.91
CA ALA A 393 16.17 8.33 7.09
C ALA A 393 15.43 7.03 6.73
N ALA A 394 15.48 6.05 7.61
CA ALA A 394 14.74 4.80 7.41
C ALA A 394 13.23 5.07 7.23
N GLY A 395 12.57 4.29 6.38
CA GLY A 395 11.14 4.39 6.08
C GLY A 395 10.72 5.57 5.21
N SER A 396 11.67 6.41 4.76
CA SER A 396 11.38 7.42 3.73
C SER A 396 11.58 6.85 2.33
N TYR A 397 10.84 7.37 1.35
CA TYR A 397 11.05 7.03 -0.05
C TYR A 397 12.49 7.37 -0.49
N GLY A 398 13.15 6.44 -1.16
CA GLY A 398 14.55 6.55 -1.58
C GLY A 398 15.57 6.05 -0.57
N SER A 399 15.16 5.66 0.64
CA SER A 399 16.00 4.94 1.59
C SER A 399 15.95 3.43 1.32
N ASP A 400 17.06 2.72 1.54
CA ASP A 400 17.11 1.25 1.55
C ASP A 400 16.73 0.67 2.93
N GLU A 401 16.62 1.53 3.95
CA GLU A 401 16.38 1.13 5.33
C GLU A 401 14.89 1.21 5.66
N VAL A 402 14.30 0.12 6.15
CA VAL A 402 12.89 0.09 6.61
C VAL A 402 12.82 0.64 8.03
N ALA A 403 11.87 1.55 8.29
CA ALA A 403 11.59 2.00 9.65
C ALA A 403 10.54 1.10 10.31
N SER A 404 10.76 0.81 11.59
CA SER A 404 9.66 0.48 12.49
C SER A 404 8.91 1.77 12.82
N ASN A 405 7.58 1.76 12.69
CA ASN A 405 6.72 2.86 13.11
C ASN A 405 5.78 2.34 14.20
N PRO A 406 6.25 2.29 15.46
CA PRO A 406 5.54 1.56 16.48
C PRO A 406 4.21 2.23 16.81
N THR A 407 3.15 1.44 16.92
CA THR A 407 1.87 1.91 17.47
C THR A 407 1.75 1.51 18.94
N TYR A 408 1.00 2.29 19.72
CA TYR A 408 0.92 2.11 21.17
C TYR A 408 -0.54 2.06 21.62
N ASP A 409 -0.88 1.07 22.45
CA ASP A 409 -2.09 1.09 23.27
C ASP A 409 -1.80 0.66 24.71
N VAL A 410 -2.65 1.11 25.64
CA VAL A 410 -2.64 0.65 27.02
C VAL A 410 -4.01 0.05 27.34
N VAL A 411 -4.05 -1.27 27.48
CA VAL A 411 -5.24 -2.02 27.91
C VAL A 411 -5.40 -1.88 29.42
N THR A 412 -6.61 -1.56 29.87
CA THR A 412 -6.93 -1.28 31.26
C THR A 412 -8.24 -1.95 31.69
N PRO A 413 -8.49 -2.07 33.02
CA PRO A 413 -9.84 -2.21 33.53
C PRO A 413 -10.77 -1.08 33.06
N ALA A 414 -12.08 -1.30 33.05
CA ALA A 414 -13.06 -0.30 32.60
C ALA A 414 -13.02 0.98 33.47
N THR A 415 -12.72 0.83 34.75
CA THR A 415 -12.46 1.95 35.69
C THR A 415 -11.23 1.60 36.52
N LEU A 416 -10.24 2.49 36.55
CA LEU A 416 -9.03 2.29 37.34
C LEU A 416 -9.32 2.49 38.83
N PRO A 417 -9.05 1.51 39.69
CA PRO A 417 -9.35 1.60 41.11
C PRO A 417 -8.40 2.59 41.82
N THR A 418 -8.97 3.50 42.62
CA THR A 418 -8.18 4.48 43.40
C THR A 418 -7.65 3.92 44.73
N GLN A 419 -8.20 2.81 45.22
CA GLN A 419 -7.89 2.24 46.54
C GLN A 419 -7.21 0.86 46.49
N GLN A 420 -6.98 0.30 45.29
CA GLN A 420 -6.43 -1.04 45.10
C GLN A 420 -5.35 -1.01 44.02
N GLU A 421 -4.42 -1.96 44.10
CA GLU A 421 -3.51 -2.26 43.01
C GLU A 421 -4.29 -2.91 41.85
N PHE A 422 -3.85 -2.65 40.63
CA PHE A 422 -4.39 -3.22 39.40
C PHE A 422 -3.26 -3.42 38.39
N THR A 423 -3.56 -4.01 37.25
CA THR A 423 -2.61 -4.21 36.15
C THR A 423 -3.06 -3.41 34.93
N VAL A 424 -2.10 -2.86 34.19
CA VAL A 424 -2.29 -2.36 32.82
C VAL A 424 -1.42 -3.16 31.88
N ARG A 425 -1.82 -3.35 30.62
CA ARG A 425 -0.98 -3.97 29.59
C ARG A 425 -0.60 -2.92 28.56
N LEU A 426 0.68 -2.61 28.42
CA LEU A 426 1.17 -1.87 27.27
C LEU A 426 1.27 -2.85 26.11
N VAL A 427 0.68 -2.48 24.99
CA VAL A 427 0.78 -3.17 23.70
C VAL A 427 1.49 -2.21 22.75
N VAL A 428 2.58 -2.70 22.15
CA VAL A 428 3.29 -2.00 21.08
C VAL A 428 3.25 -2.90 19.85
N GLU A 429 2.82 -2.39 18.71
CA GLU A 429 2.79 -3.14 17.45
C GLU A 429 3.63 -2.42 16.39
N ASN A 430 3.79 -3.03 15.22
CA ASN A 430 4.58 -2.50 14.09
C ASN A 430 6.06 -2.32 14.40
N LEU A 431 6.60 -3.19 15.24
CA LEU A 431 8.03 -3.37 15.41
C LEU A 431 8.52 -4.44 14.42
N GLN A 432 9.81 -4.40 14.09
CA GLN A 432 10.44 -5.53 13.40
C GLN A 432 10.47 -6.75 14.34
N PRO A 433 10.31 -7.99 13.83
CA PRO A 433 10.42 -9.19 14.66
C PRO A 433 11.71 -9.22 15.48
N GLY A 434 11.59 -9.35 16.81
CA GLY A 434 12.72 -9.33 17.74
C GLY A 434 13.31 -7.94 18.05
N GLU A 435 12.77 -6.86 17.47
CA GLU A 435 13.18 -5.49 17.79
C GLU A 435 12.92 -5.16 19.26
N THR A 436 13.85 -4.45 19.88
CA THR A 436 13.70 -3.98 21.26
C THR A 436 13.53 -2.47 21.31
N LEU A 437 12.33 -2.04 21.71
CA LEU A 437 12.01 -0.63 21.94
C LEU A 437 12.44 -0.21 23.35
N THR A 438 13.30 0.81 23.45
CA THR A 438 13.86 1.28 24.73
C THR A 438 13.23 2.58 25.24
N ASP A 439 13.59 2.96 26.47
CA ASP A 439 13.27 4.26 27.06
C ASP A 439 11.78 4.58 27.18
N LEU A 440 10.95 3.55 27.33
CA LEU A 440 9.51 3.69 27.54
C LEU A 440 9.17 4.14 28.97
N GLN A 441 8.13 4.95 29.11
CA GLN A 441 7.58 5.34 30.41
C GLN A 441 6.05 5.37 30.42
N LEU A 442 5.44 5.00 31.55
CA LEU A 442 4.00 5.08 31.79
C LEU A 442 3.69 6.16 32.84
N GLY A 443 2.63 6.94 32.62
CA GLY A 443 2.15 7.95 33.56
C GLY A 443 0.62 8.03 33.61
N ALA A 444 0.08 8.55 34.71
CA ALA A 444 -1.34 8.86 34.87
C ALA A 444 -1.53 10.24 35.51
N TYR A 445 -2.40 11.07 34.95
CA TYR A 445 -2.62 12.43 35.45
C TYR A 445 -4.07 12.93 35.29
N MET A 446 -4.49 13.80 36.21
CA MET A 446 -5.80 14.47 36.18
C MET A 446 -5.80 15.65 35.18
N PRO A 447 -6.98 16.11 34.71
CA PRO A 447 -7.10 17.41 34.03
C PRO A 447 -6.38 18.51 34.83
N GLY A 448 -5.52 19.28 34.17
CA GLY A 448 -4.61 20.23 34.83
C GLY A 448 -3.21 19.69 35.15
N GLY A 449 -2.92 18.42 34.83
CA GLY A 449 -1.56 17.88 34.79
C GLY A 449 -1.04 17.25 36.09
N GLN A 450 -1.84 17.23 37.17
CA GLN A 450 -1.44 16.60 38.43
C GLN A 450 -1.24 15.09 38.24
N GLN A 451 -0.03 14.59 38.51
CA GLN A 451 0.30 13.17 38.45
C GLN A 451 -0.35 12.40 39.60
N ILE A 452 -0.96 11.26 39.28
CA ILE A 452 -1.70 10.41 40.22
C ILE A 452 -1.29 8.94 40.18
N GLY A 453 -0.49 8.51 39.19
CA GLY A 453 -0.12 7.10 39.03
C GLY A 453 1.24 6.74 39.62
N LYS A 454 1.37 5.47 40.00
CA LYS A 454 2.65 4.75 40.18
C LYS A 454 2.58 3.47 39.36
N PHE A 455 3.65 3.18 38.63
CA PHE A 455 3.77 2.02 37.76
C PHE A 455 5.03 1.26 38.12
N ASN A 456 4.91 -0.04 38.38
CA ASN A 456 6.01 -0.89 38.81
C ASN A 456 6.64 -1.61 37.61
N THR A 457 7.58 -0.94 36.93
CA THR A 457 8.28 -1.48 35.75
C THR A 457 9.60 -2.18 36.08
N THR A 458 10.02 -2.18 37.35
CA THR A 458 11.34 -2.68 37.79
C THR A 458 11.24 -3.76 38.87
N GLY A 459 10.02 -4.17 39.23
CA GLY A 459 9.75 -5.04 40.37
C GLY A 459 9.69 -4.32 41.72
N THR A 460 10.04 -3.03 41.81
CA THR A 460 9.91 -2.19 43.02
C THR A 460 9.00 -0.97 42.79
N TRP A 461 8.12 -0.68 43.75
CA TRP A 461 7.22 0.48 43.70
C TRP A 461 7.96 1.83 43.78
N PRO A 462 7.63 2.81 42.91
CA PRO A 462 8.15 4.17 43.02
C PRO A 462 7.73 4.88 44.32
N SER A 463 8.60 5.76 44.85
CA SER A 463 8.32 6.52 46.08
C SER A 463 7.28 7.63 45.89
N SER A 464 7.23 8.26 44.72
CA SER A 464 6.33 9.37 44.37
C SER A 464 5.39 8.99 43.21
N TYR A 465 4.27 9.71 43.08
CA TYR A 465 3.41 9.64 41.89
C TYR A 465 4.07 10.39 40.72
N GLY A 466 4.01 9.83 39.52
CA GLY A 466 4.68 10.36 38.34
C GLY A 466 4.85 9.32 37.24
N TYR A 467 5.72 9.62 36.27
CA TYR A 467 6.11 8.64 35.25
C TYR A 467 6.92 7.50 35.88
N SER A 468 6.78 6.30 35.31
CA SER A 468 7.57 5.13 35.66
C SER A 468 9.06 5.35 35.42
N SER A 469 9.89 4.49 36.01
CA SER A 469 11.25 4.29 35.52
C SER A 469 11.22 3.87 34.05
N ARG A 470 12.25 4.26 33.29
CA ARG A 470 12.43 3.84 31.90
C ARG A 470 12.52 2.31 31.81
N PHE A 471 11.85 1.71 30.82
CA PHE A 471 11.86 0.27 30.57
C PHE A 471 11.86 -0.01 29.06
N SER A 472 11.91 -1.29 28.70
CA SER A 472 11.97 -1.74 27.31
C SER A 472 11.01 -2.90 27.07
N VAL A 473 10.60 -3.08 25.82
CA VAL A 473 9.81 -4.22 25.35
C VAL A 473 10.44 -4.79 24.09
N THR A 474 10.33 -6.10 23.90
CA THR A 474 10.84 -6.78 22.71
C THR A 474 9.69 -7.39 21.93
N ALA A 475 9.68 -7.17 20.62
CA ALA A 475 8.68 -7.71 19.72
C ALA A 475 8.82 -9.22 19.55
N ASP A 476 7.69 -9.91 19.46
CA ASP A 476 7.61 -11.30 19.04
C ASP A 476 7.75 -11.43 17.52
N ALA A 477 7.55 -12.63 16.99
CA ALA A 477 7.63 -12.90 15.54
C ALA A 477 6.61 -12.11 14.71
N THR A 478 5.57 -11.54 15.35
CA THR A 478 4.54 -10.76 14.69
C THR A 478 4.83 -9.26 14.66
N GLY A 479 5.96 -8.82 15.24
CA GLY A 479 6.23 -7.40 15.43
C GLY A 479 5.42 -6.77 16.57
N ARG A 480 4.78 -7.59 17.42
CA ARG A 480 4.02 -7.17 18.60
C ARG A 480 4.83 -7.38 19.86
N ALA A 481 4.86 -6.38 20.74
CA ALA A 481 5.46 -6.46 22.07
C ALA A 481 4.42 -6.12 23.12
N THR A 482 4.24 -7.00 24.12
CA THR A 482 3.33 -6.74 25.24
C THR A 482 4.06 -6.80 26.58
N ILE A 483 3.65 -5.95 27.51
CA ILE A 483 4.10 -6.03 28.91
C ILE A 483 2.97 -5.64 29.87
N GLU A 484 2.75 -6.49 30.86
CA GLU A 484 1.83 -6.21 31.96
C GLU A 484 2.55 -5.51 33.11
N VAL A 485 2.06 -4.33 33.48
CA VAL A 485 2.67 -3.46 34.48
C VAL A 485 1.70 -3.28 35.65
N PRO A 486 2.08 -3.70 36.88
CA PRO A 486 1.33 -3.37 38.07
C PRO A 486 1.27 -1.86 38.30
N ALA A 487 0.09 -1.35 38.63
CA ALA A 487 -0.18 0.07 38.83
C ALA A 487 -0.99 0.31 40.12
N GLN A 488 -0.82 1.50 40.68
CA GLN A 488 -1.66 2.03 41.76
C GLN A 488 -1.86 3.53 41.56
N LEU A 489 -3.04 4.03 41.90
CA LEU A 489 -3.35 5.46 41.89
C LEU A 489 -3.23 6.07 43.28
N ASN A 490 -3.14 7.40 43.36
CA ASN A 490 -3.20 8.11 44.62
C ASN A 490 -4.58 7.90 45.28
N PRO A 491 -4.65 7.34 46.50
CA PRO A 491 -5.90 7.11 47.23
C PRO A 491 -6.77 8.35 47.48
N ALA A 492 -6.19 9.54 47.38
CA ALA A 492 -6.88 10.82 47.52
C ALA A 492 -7.48 11.35 46.19
N THR A 493 -7.32 10.62 45.08
CA THR A 493 -7.87 11.01 43.77
C THR A 493 -9.38 10.89 43.80
N ALA A 494 -10.07 11.96 43.39
CA ALA A 494 -11.52 11.96 43.25
C ALA A 494 -11.94 11.15 42.02
N ASP A 495 -13.11 10.51 42.11
CA ASP A 495 -13.72 9.79 40.99
C ASP A 495 -13.95 10.73 39.80
N GLY A 496 -13.71 10.22 38.58
CA GLY A 496 -13.90 10.98 37.35
C GLY A 496 -12.96 10.56 36.23
N THR A 497 -12.66 11.48 35.33
CA THR A 497 -11.82 11.23 34.16
C THR A 497 -10.37 11.65 34.42
N ALA A 498 -9.44 10.79 34.03
CA ALA A 498 -7.99 11.03 34.04
C ALA A 498 -7.39 10.66 32.68
N ASN A 499 -6.09 10.87 32.50
CA ASN A 499 -5.35 10.46 31.32
C ASN A 499 -4.25 9.47 31.70
N LEU A 500 -4.12 8.39 30.93
CA LEU A 500 -2.92 7.58 30.84
C LEU A 500 -2.03 8.08 29.72
N ARG A 501 -0.72 7.95 29.89
CA ARG A 501 0.25 8.40 28.92
C ARG A 501 1.42 7.43 28.79
N VAL A 502 1.81 7.17 27.55
CA VAL A 502 3.04 6.48 27.20
C VAL A 502 4.02 7.53 26.66
N ARG A 503 5.27 7.41 27.06
CA ARG A 503 6.38 8.17 26.48
C ARG A 503 7.46 7.24 25.95
N GLN A 504 8.13 7.64 24.89
CA GLN A 504 9.36 7.03 24.40
C GLN A 504 10.42 8.14 24.31
N ASP A 505 11.57 7.90 24.93
CA ASP A 505 12.67 8.86 25.09
C ASP A 505 12.27 10.28 25.56
N GLY A 506 11.13 10.39 26.24
CA GLY A 506 10.60 11.65 26.77
C GLY A 506 9.47 12.27 25.94
N ASP A 507 9.31 11.88 24.68
CA ASP A 507 8.22 12.32 23.82
C ASP A 507 6.93 11.58 24.13
N ASN A 508 5.79 12.26 23.99
CA ASN A 508 4.49 11.65 24.28
C ASN A 508 4.01 10.88 23.05
N VAL A 509 4.05 9.55 23.10
CA VAL A 509 3.62 8.68 21.99
C VAL A 509 2.18 8.19 22.11
N LEU A 510 1.58 8.23 23.30
CA LEU A 510 0.16 7.96 23.51
C LEU A 510 -0.40 8.83 24.65
N THR A 511 -1.61 9.35 24.48
CA THR A 511 -2.44 9.86 25.59
C THR A 511 -3.85 9.29 25.48
N LYS A 512 -4.27 8.51 26.48
CA LYS A 512 -5.55 7.80 26.51
C LYS A 512 -6.41 8.29 27.69
N SER A 513 -7.63 8.73 27.41
CA SER A 513 -8.60 9.11 28.45
C SER A 513 -9.15 7.86 29.15
N VAL A 514 -9.21 7.88 30.49
CA VAL A 514 -9.65 6.75 31.32
C VAL A 514 -10.56 7.22 32.46
N GLN A 515 -11.42 6.33 32.94
CA GLN A 515 -12.17 6.56 34.18
C GLN A 515 -11.39 6.05 35.39
N VAL A 516 -11.43 6.81 36.47
CA VAL A 516 -10.86 6.45 37.78
C VAL A 516 -11.95 6.52 38.85
N GLY A 517 -11.91 5.62 39.82
CA GLY A 517 -12.81 5.72 40.95
C GLY A 517 -12.59 4.67 42.04
N ASN A 518 -13.32 4.80 43.15
CA ASN A 518 -13.27 3.83 44.23
C ASN A 518 -14.08 2.57 43.90
N VAL A 519 -13.52 1.72 43.05
CA VAL A 519 -14.07 0.43 42.62
C VAL A 519 -13.16 -0.72 43.05
N ALA A 520 -13.68 -1.95 43.02
CA ALA A 520 -12.84 -3.14 43.16
C ALA A 520 -12.01 -3.35 41.89
N THR A 521 -10.83 -3.98 42.01
CA THR A 521 -10.04 -4.33 40.83
C THR A 521 -10.75 -5.37 39.97
N GLU A 522 -10.69 -5.19 38.66
CA GLU A 522 -11.15 -6.16 37.65
C GLU A 522 -9.92 -6.72 36.91
N PRO A 523 -9.98 -7.96 36.40
CA PRO A 523 -8.94 -8.49 35.53
C PRO A 523 -8.90 -7.72 34.21
N LEU A 524 -7.75 -7.73 33.54
CA LEU A 524 -7.64 -7.20 32.19
C LEU A 524 -8.50 -8.02 31.21
N PRO A 525 -9.03 -7.40 30.14
CA PRO A 525 -9.50 -8.11 28.97
C PRO A 525 -8.47 -9.12 28.44
N GLY A 526 -8.95 -10.18 27.78
CA GLY A 526 -8.08 -11.18 27.13
C GLY A 526 -7.13 -10.55 26.11
N ASP A 527 -5.95 -11.15 25.93
CA ASP A 527 -5.00 -10.77 24.88
C ASP A 527 -5.33 -11.54 23.59
N GLU A 528 -6.30 -11.05 22.81
CA GLU A 528 -6.57 -11.62 21.50
C GLU A 528 -5.62 -10.98 20.48
N VAL A 529 -4.68 -11.77 19.94
CA VAL A 529 -3.87 -11.36 18.79
C VAL A 529 -4.76 -11.46 17.56
N LYS A 530 -4.94 -10.35 16.84
CA LYS A 530 -5.71 -10.35 15.59
C LYS A 530 -4.86 -10.99 14.50
N LEU A 531 -5.17 -12.23 14.16
CA LEU A 531 -4.49 -12.93 13.07
C LEU A 531 -5.11 -12.57 11.71
N PRO A 532 -4.35 -12.70 10.61
CA PRO A 532 -4.89 -12.55 9.27
C PRO A 532 -6.11 -13.46 9.04
N ASP A 533 -7.04 -12.99 8.22
CA ASP A 533 -8.12 -13.84 7.74
C ASP A 533 -7.53 -15.05 6.98
N THR A 534 -8.23 -16.18 7.03
CA THR A 534 -7.76 -17.40 6.36
C THR A 534 -7.76 -17.21 4.85
N ALA A 535 -6.58 -17.39 4.24
CA ALA A 535 -6.37 -17.35 2.80
C ALA A 535 -6.26 -18.76 2.21
N ALA A 536 -6.53 -18.88 0.90
CA ALA A 536 -6.18 -20.09 0.14
C ALA A 536 -4.66 -20.23 0.09
N ILE A 537 -4.14 -21.46 0.13
CA ILE A 537 -2.69 -21.72 0.16
C ILE A 537 -1.99 -21.10 -1.06
N GLN A 538 -2.62 -21.09 -2.23
CA GLN A 538 -2.05 -20.45 -3.42
C GLN A 538 -1.85 -18.94 -3.25
N GLU A 539 -2.73 -18.25 -2.54
CA GLU A 539 -2.60 -16.81 -2.27
C GLU A 539 -1.56 -16.57 -1.18
N ALA A 540 -1.55 -17.39 -0.12
CA ALA A 540 -0.52 -17.33 0.91
C ALA A 540 0.90 -17.53 0.34
N ARG A 541 1.06 -18.40 -0.67
CA ARG A 541 2.35 -18.60 -1.36
C ARG A 541 2.86 -17.36 -2.11
N LYS A 542 1.98 -16.41 -2.46
CA LYS A 542 2.34 -15.16 -3.16
C LYS A 542 2.71 -14.02 -2.21
N ALA A 543 2.46 -14.18 -0.91
CA ALA A 543 2.88 -13.22 0.12
C ALA A 543 4.40 -12.97 0.05
N ALA A 544 4.85 -11.77 0.43
CA ALA A 544 6.28 -11.51 0.55
C ALA A 544 6.91 -12.40 1.65
N ASP A 545 8.18 -12.73 1.51
CA ASP A 545 8.89 -13.42 2.60
C ASP A 545 8.91 -12.53 3.86
N GLY A 546 8.59 -13.12 5.01
CA GLY A 546 8.42 -12.40 6.28
C GLY A 546 6.97 -12.06 6.62
N GLU A 547 6.03 -12.13 5.66
CA GLU A 547 4.61 -11.89 5.95
C GLU A 547 3.99 -13.03 6.78
N ILE A 548 3.06 -12.67 7.66
CA ILE A 548 2.25 -13.61 8.43
C ILE A 548 1.04 -13.99 7.61
N VAL A 549 0.81 -15.29 7.44
CA VAL A 549 -0.35 -15.82 6.73
C VAL A 549 -1.09 -16.84 7.58
N THR A 550 -2.41 -16.84 7.46
CA THR A 550 -3.29 -17.87 8.03
C THR A 550 -3.81 -18.74 6.89
N VAL A 551 -3.56 -20.05 6.94
CA VAL A 551 -4.07 -21.00 5.95
C VAL A 551 -4.80 -22.16 6.60
N GLU A 552 -5.72 -22.75 5.86
CA GLU A 552 -6.38 -24.01 6.21
C GLU A 552 -6.05 -25.08 5.17
N GLY A 553 -5.77 -26.31 5.62
CA GLY A 553 -5.48 -27.40 4.70
C GLY A 553 -5.46 -28.77 5.39
N ILE A 554 -5.35 -29.81 4.57
CA ILE A 554 -5.26 -31.20 5.00
C ILE A 554 -3.80 -31.61 5.00
N VAL A 555 -3.32 -32.17 6.11
CA VAL A 555 -1.97 -32.71 6.24
C VAL A 555 -1.81 -33.94 5.32
N THR A 556 -0.79 -33.93 4.46
CA THR A 556 -0.58 -34.96 3.42
C THR A 556 0.67 -35.83 3.63
N SER A 557 1.51 -35.50 4.61
CA SER A 557 2.71 -36.28 4.96
C SER A 557 2.82 -36.50 6.46
N GLU A 558 3.50 -37.57 6.88
CA GLU A 558 3.81 -37.77 8.29
C GLU A 558 4.76 -36.67 8.81
N THR A 559 4.45 -36.15 9.99
CA THR A 559 5.29 -35.17 10.70
C THR A 559 6.72 -35.68 10.89
N GLY A 560 7.71 -34.90 10.49
CA GLY A 560 9.14 -35.19 10.65
C GLY A 560 9.78 -35.96 9.48
N SER A 561 9.00 -36.32 8.46
CA SER A 561 9.49 -37.03 7.27
C SER A 561 10.56 -36.27 6.50
N PHE A 562 10.59 -34.94 6.60
CA PHE A 562 11.44 -34.08 5.76
C PHE A 562 12.35 -33.10 6.53
N GLY A 563 12.33 -33.08 7.86
CA GLY A 563 13.17 -32.19 8.68
C GLY A 563 12.43 -31.78 9.94
N GLY A 564 13.12 -31.66 11.08
CA GLY A 564 12.49 -31.26 12.34
C GLY A 564 11.22 -32.07 12.67
N LYS A 565 10.15 -31.36 13.03
CA LYS A 565 8.75 -31.84 12.99
C LYS A 565 7.95 -31.20 11.83
N GLY A 566 8.58 -31.01 10.68
CA GLY A 566 7.94 -30.44 9.50
C GLY A 566 7.03 -31.43 8.77
N PHE A 567 6.06 -30.91 8.02
CA PHE A 567 5.07 -31.69 7.26
C PHE A 567 4.52 -30.87 6.08
N TYR A 568 3.93 -31.56 5.09
CA TYR A 568 3.18 -30.93 4.01
C TYR A 568 1.69 -30.91 4.32
N MET A 569 1.02 -29.85 3.88
CA MET A 569 -0.44 -29.73 3.85
C MET A 569 -0.88 -29.10 2.55
N GLN A 570 -2.13 -29.35 2.15
CA GLN A 570 -2.70 -28.74 0.95
C GLN A 570 -4.20 -28.46 1.08
N ASP A 571 -4.67 -27.53 0.27
CA ASP A 571 -6.08 -27.26 0.01
C ASP A 571 -6.39 -27.51 -1.48
N ASP A 572 -7.56 -27.06 -1.95
CA ASP A 572 -7.95 -27.21 -3.36
C ASP A 572 -7.11 -26.34 -4.31
N SER A 573 -6.38 -25.34 -3.79
CA SER A 573 -5.63 -24.35 -4.56
C SER A 573 -4.16 -24.74 -4.75
N ALA A 574 -3.46 -25.13 -3.68
CA ALA A 574 -2.03 -25.46 -3.68
C ALA A 574 -1.64 -26.27 -2.44
N GLY A 575 -0.37 -26.66 -2.35
CA GLY A 575 0.21 -27.20 -1.12
C GLY A 575 1.38 -26.37 -0.62
N ILE A 576 1.74 -26.57 0.65
CA ILE A 576 2.82 -25.82 1.31
C ILE A 576 3.52 -26.72 2.34
N TYR A 577 4.83 -26.50 2.49
CA TYR A 577 5.60 -27.13 3.55
C TYR A 577 5.51 -26.28 4.83
N VAL A 578 5.33 -26.93 5.97
CA VAL A 578 5.34 -26.28 7.28
C VAL A 578 6.59 -26.77 8.01
N PHE A 579 7.54 -25.87 8.27
CA PHE A 579 8.77 -26.16 9.00
C PHE A 579 8.64 -25.71 10.46
N GLN A 580 8.62 -26.67 11.38
CA GLN A 580 8.44 -26.42 12.81
C GLN A 580 8.97 -27.60 13.64
N ASP A 581 9.15 -27.40 14.96
CA ASP A 581 9.70 -28.40 15.90
C ASP A 581 8.84 -28.61 17.16
N SER A 582 7.69 -27.94 17.27
CA SER A 582 6.86 -27.91 18.48
C SER A 582 5.80 -29.00 18.49
N GLU A 583 4.88 -28.98 17.52
CA GLU A 583 3.67 -29.80 17.48
C GLU A 583 3.78 -30.98 16.50
N SER A 584 2.84 -31.91 16.54
CA SER A 584 2.81 -33.04 15.60
C SER A 584 1.40 -33.30 15.14
N PHE A 585 1.25 -33.46 13.83
CA PHE A 585 -0.03 -33.69 13.16
C PHE A 585 0.01 -35.01 12.39
N GLN A 586 -1.17 -35.58 12.16
CA GLN A 586 -1.34 -36.83 11.42
C GLN A 586 -1.83 -36.54 9.99
N PRO A 587 -1.42 -37.35 8.99
CA PRO A 587 -2.04 -37.29 7.67
C PRO A 587 -3.57 -37.42 7.76
N GLY A 588 -4.30 -36.52 7.11
CA GLY A 588 -5.77 -36.42 7.20
C GLY A 588 -6.30 -35.43 8.23
N ASP A 589 -5.45 -34.89 9.12
CA ASP A 589 -5.83 -33.77 9.98
C ASP A 589 -6.15 -32.55 9.10
N ARG A 590 -7.32 -31.92 9.32
CA ARG A 590 -7.65 -30.61 8.77
C ARG A 590 -7.25 -29.56 9.80
N ILE A 591 -6.25 -28.75 9.47
CA ILE A 591 -5.66 -27.77 10.40
C ILE A 591 -5.81 -26.36 9.86
N GLN A 592 -6.04 -25.41 10.76
CA GLN A 592 -5.80 -23.99 10.52
C GLN A 592 -4.46 -23.64 11.18
N ILE A 593 -3.57 -23.01 10.43
CA ILE A 593 -2.24 -22.66 10.90
C ILE A 593 -1.89 -21.24 10.47
N THR A 594 -1.29 -20.50 11.40
CA THR A 594 -0.77 -19.16 11.20
C THR A 594 0.72 -19.16 11.45
N GLY A 595 1.49 -18.69 10.49
CA GLY A 595 2.95 -18.66 10.55
C GLY A 595 3.52 -17.66 9.55
N VAL A 596 4.84 -17.51 9.60
CA VAL A 596 5.58 -16.62 8.70
C VAL A 596 5.84 -17.34 7.38
N LYS A 597 5.49 -16.72 6.26
CA LYS A 597 5.84 -17.22 4.94
C LYS A 597 7.31 -16.95 4.67
N THR A 598 8.03 -17.98 4.27
CA THR A 598 9.47 -17.93 3.96
C THR A 598 9.75 -18.71 2.68
N THR A 599 10.79 -18.31 1.94
CA THR A 599 11.33 -19.10 0.83
C THR A 599 12.73 -19.61 1.19
N TYR A 600 12.89 -20.93 1.36
CA TYR A 600 14.15 -21.55 1.76
C TYR A 600 14.59 -22.59 0.75
N ASN A 601 15.81 -22.45 0.21
CA ASN A 601 16.31 -23.25 -0.93
C ASN A 601 15.32 -23.30 -2.12
N ASP A 602 14.67 -22.16 -2.39
CA ASP A 602 13.60 -21.97 -3.39
C ASP A 602 12.24 -22.61 -3.05
N GLU A 603 12.12 -23.39 -1.96
CA GLU A 603 10.85 -23.96 -1.51
C GLU A 603 10.08 -22.95 -0.66
N VAL A 604 8.82 -22.67 -1.03
CA VAL A 604 7.92 -21.86 -0.20
C VAL A 604 7.43 -22.68 0.98
N GLU A 605 7.68 -22.17 2.19
CA GLU A 605 7.35 -22.81 3.46
C GLU A 605 6.75 -21.83 4.48
N LEU A 606 6.07 -22.38 5.50
CA LEU A 606 5.69 -21.64 6.71
C LEU A 606 6.65 -21.97 7.84
N THR A 607 7.19 -20.93 8.48
CA THR A 607 8.06 -21.01 9.66
C THR A 607 7.43 -20.26 10.83
N ASP A 608 8.08 -20.28 12.00
CA ASP A 608 7.75 -19.44 13.16
C ASP A 608 6.25 -19.46 13.51
N ILE A 609 5.71 -20.67 13.67
CA ILE A 609 4.28 -20.90 13.85
C ILE A 609 3.75 -20.14 15.08
N ILE A 610 2.81 -19.24 14.82
CA ILE A 610 2.18 -18.35 15.82
C ILE A 610 1.01 -19.06 16.48
N GLN A 611 0.15 -19.69 15.67
CA GLN A 611 -1.00 -20.45 16.14
C GLN A 611 -1.30 -21.61 15.21
N SER A 612 -1.64 -22.76 15.78
CA SER A 612 -2.14 -23.94 15.07
C SER A 612 -3.32 -24.56 15.81
N GLU A 613 -4.33 -24.99 15.06
CA GLU A 613 -5.49 -25.70 15.60
C GLU A 613 -5.91 -26.84 14.66
N VAL A 614 -6.13 -28.03 15.21
CA VAL A 614 -6.80 -29.13 14.50
C VAL A 614 -8.31 -28.87 14.52
N ILE A 615 -8.86 -28.48 13.38
CA ILE A 615 -10.27 -28.08 13.23
C ILE A 615 -11.12 -29.18 12.59
N GLY A 616 -10.52 -30.31 12.19
CA GLY A 616 -11.26 -31.47 11.73
C GLY A 616 -10.39 -32.64 11.25
N GLN A 617 -11.08 -33.59 10.61
CA GLN A 617 -10.50 -34.73 9.90
C GLN A 617 -11.08 -34.77 8.49
N ALA A 618 -10.26 -35.12 7.51
CA ALA A 618 -10.67 -35.27 6.12
C ALA A 618 -9.90 -36.42 5.46
N ASP A 619 -10.44 -36.92 4.34
CA ASP A 619 -9.68 -37.84 3.49
C ASP A 619 -8.47 -37.12 2.90
N ILE A 620 -7.32 -37.79 2.82
CA ILE A 620 -6.13 -37.25 2.16
C ILE A 620 -6.48 -36.97 0.69
N PRO A 621 -6.21 -35.76 0.17
CA PRO A 621 -6.48 -35.42 -1.22
C PRO A 621 -5.89 -36.43 -2.20
N ALA A 622 -6.68 -36.80 -3.21
CA ALA A 622 -6.20 -37.70 -4.25
C ALA A 622 -5.04 -37.05 -5.04
N PRO A 623 -3.97 -37.80 -5.35
CA PRO A 623 -2.83 -37.22 -6.04
C PRO A 623 -3.19 -36.77 -7.45
N LYS A 624 -2.81 -35.54 -7.81
CA LYS A 624 -3.05 -34.96 -9.14
C LYS A 624 -2.13 -35.63 -10.17
N LEU A 625 -2.70 -36.19 -11.23
CA LEU A 625 -1.91 -36.74 -12.34
C LEU A 625 -1.25 -35.59 -13.11
N VAL A 626 0.07 -35.64 -13.24
CA VAL A 626 0.86 -34.61 -13.94
C VAL A 626 1.87 -35.26 -14.90
N SER A 627 2.30 -34.52 -15.91
CA SER A 627 3.35 -34.93 -16.85
C SER A 627 4.75 -34.45 -16.45
N ALA A 628 4.84 -33.46 -15.56
CA ALA A 628 6.08 -32.87 -15.07
C ALA A 628 5.88 -32.22 -13.69
N ILE A 629 6.99 -31.99 -12.99
CA ILE A 629 7.05 -31.21 -11.75
C ILE A 629 7.53 -29.80 -12.12
N ASP A 630 6.77 -28.79 -11.73
CA ASP A 630 7.02 -27.39 -12.11
C ASP A 630 6.41 -26.43 -11.08
N GLU A 631 6.52 -25.12 -11.34
CA GLU A 631 5.99 -24.05 -10.48
C GLU A 631 4.49 -24.17 -10.20
N THR A 632 3.71 -24.77 -11.10
CA THR A 632 2.24 -24.77 -11.04
C THR A 632 1.67 -25.84 -10.10
N ASN A 633 2.50 -26.74 -9.59
CA ASN A 633 2.06 -27.86 -8.77
C ASN A 633 2.85 -28.04 -7.46
N GLN A 634 3.72 -27.11 -7.10
CA GLN A 634 4.53 -27.18 -5.88
C GLN A 634 3.68 -27.36 -4.61
N GLY A 635 4.22 -28.16 -3.68
CA GLY A 635 3.63 -28.54 -2.40
C GLY A 635 2.44 -29.50 -2.49
N GLN A 636 1.89 -29.74 -3.68
CA GLN A 636 0.74 -30.63 -3.88
C GLN A 636 1.19 -32.09 -3.98
N LEU A 637 0.31 -32.99 -3.51
CA LEU A 637 0.42 -34.41 -3.79
C LEU A 637 0.09 -34.67 -5.27
N VAL A 638 1.07 -35.19 -6.01
CA VAL A 638 0.98 -35.48 -7.45
C VAL A 638 1.33 -36.94 -7.73
N LYS A 639 0.98 -37.39 -8.94
CA LYS A 639 1.32 -38.71 -9.46
C LYS A 639 1.93 -38.61 -10.85
N LEU A 640 3.10 -39.22 -11.02
CA LEU A 640 3.71 -39.53 -12.31
C LEU A 640 3.42 -40.99 -12.65
N THR A 641 3.02 -41.26 -13.89
CA THR A 641 2.74 -42.62 -14.37
C THR A 641 3.67 -42.99 -15.50
N GLU A 642 4.02 -44.27 -15.59
CA GLU A 642 4.80 -44.82 -16.70
C GLU A 642 6.15 -44.10 -16.88
N VAL A 643 6.88 -43.89 -15.78
CA VAL A 643 8.21 -43.28 -15.78
C VAL A 643 9.30 -44.32 -15.58
N THR A 644 10.38 -44.23 -16.33
CA THR A 644 11.54 -45.13 -16.23
C THR A 644 12.51 -44.63 -15.16
N VAL A 645 12.93 -45.52 -14.27
CA VAL A 645 13.94 -45.26 -13.24
C VAL A 645 15.34 -45.24 -13.86
N THR A 646 16.09 -44.16 -13.64
CA THR A 646 17.47 -43.99 -14.13
C THR A 646 18.33 -43.25 -13.10
N ASN A 647 19.65 -43.39 -13.17
CA ASN A 647 20.62 -42.63 -12.35
C ASN A 647 20.38 -42.75 -10.83
N VAL A 648 20.24 -43.97 -10.30
CA VAL A 648 19.95 -44.17 -8.87
C VAL A 648 21.23 -43.99 -8.05
N GLU A 649 21.23 -43.02 -7.12
CA GLU A 649 22.39 -42.65 -6.31
C GLU A 649 22.06 -42.45 -4.83
N GLU A 650 22.90 -42.97 -3.95
CA GLU A 650 22.82 -42.70 -2.51
C GLU A 650 23.40 -41.30 -2.21
N VAL A 651 22.65 -40.48 -1.47
CA VAL A 651 23.04 -39.07 -1.21
C VAL A 651 23.61 -38.84 0.18
N ASN A 652 23.49 -39.81 1.09
CA ASN A 652 24.10 -39.78 2.42
C ASN A 652 24.25 -41.19 3.03
N THR A 653 24.85 -41.29 4.21
CA THR A 653 25.06 -42.57 4.91
C THR A 653 23.84 -43.07 5.71
N TYR A 654 22.72 -42.35 5.66
CA TYR A 654 21.48 -42.72 6.36
C TYR A 654 20.52 -43.53 5.46
N GLY A 655 20.90 -43.74 4.19
CA GLY A 655 20.11 -44.47 3.21
C GLY A 655 19.13 -43.59 2.43
N THR A 656 19.20 -42.25 2.55
CA THR A 656 18.50 -41.33 1.64
C THR A 656 19.13 -41.46 0.25
N PHE A 657 18.32 -41.43 -0.79
CA PHE A 657 18.80 -41.57 -2.16
C PHE A 657 17.97 -40.74 -3.13
N GLU A 658 18.53 -40.57 -4.32
CA GLU A 658 17.92 -39.86 -5.43
C GLU A 658 17.96 -40.72 -6.70
N PHE A 659 17.03 -40.47 -7.61
CA PHE A 659 17.06 -41.01 -8.96
C PHE A 659 16.31 -40.10 -9.92
N ASP A 660 16.49 -40.31 -11.21
CA ASP A 660 15.81 -39.59 -12.27
C ASP A 660 14.65 -40.46 -12.82
N ALA A 661 13.44 -39.93 -12.74
CA ALA A 661 12.23 -40.50 -13.33
C ALA A 661 12.02 -39.90 -14.72
N LYS A 662 12.20 -40.71 -15.76
CA LYS A 662 12.10 -40.29 -17.15
C LYS A 662 10.78 -40.73 -17.79
N SER A 663 9.97 -39.78 -18.24
CA SER A 663 8.73 -40.06 -18.96
C SER A 663 8.96 -40.36 -20.44
N ALA A 664 7.97 -40.97 -21.10
CA ALA A 664 8.03 -41.35 -22.51
C ALA A 664 8.16 -40.14 -23.48
N ASP A 665 7.67 -38.97 -23.08
CA ASP A 665 7.81 -37.70 -23.81
C ASP A 665 9.18 -37.03 -23.58
N GLY A 666 10.03 -37.61 -22.74
CA GLY A 666 11.42 -37.20 -22.53
C GLY A 666 11.64 -36.25 -21.35
N ASN A 667 10.60 -35.89 -20.59
CA ASN A 667 10.78 -35.12 -19.36
C ASN A 667 11.53 -35.96 -18.33
N VAL A 668 12.38 -35.31 -17.56
CA VAL A 668 13.16 -35.94 -16.49
C VAL A 668 12.86 -35.19 -15.20
N THR A 669 12.34 -35.92 -14.22
CA THR A 669 12.05 -35.41 -12.88
C THR A 669 13.04 -36.03 -11.90
N ARG A 670 13.72 -35.19 -11.11
CA ARG A 670 14.50 -35.67 -9.96
C ARG A 670 13.54 -36.21 -8.89
N VAL A 671 13.75 -37.42 -8.42
CA VAL A 671 13.00 -38.01 -7.30
C VAL A 671 13.93 -38.12 -6.11
N ARG A 672 13.54 -37.53 -4.98
CA ARG A 672 14.31 -37.57 -3.73
C ARG A 672 13.55 -38.39 -2.69
N VAL A 673 14.13 -39.51 -2.30
CA VAL A 673 13.54 -40.44 -1.33
C VAL A 673 14.23 -40.27 0.01
N ASP A 674 13.51 -39.67 0.95
CA ASP A 674 13.98 -39.54 2.33
C ASP A 674 13.84 -40.85 3.08
N ASN A 675 14.92 -41.34 3.69
CA ASN A 675 14.92 -42.62 4.40
C ASN A 675 13.94 -42.63 5.58
N ARG A 676 13.57 -41.45 6.12
CA ARG A 676 12.62 -41.30 7.22
C ARG A 676 11.19 -41.72 6.85
N ILE A 677 10.86 -41.78 5.55
CA ILE A 677 9.56 -42.32 5.12
C ILE A 677 9.48 -43.84 5.26
N GLY A 678 10.58 -44.52 5.63
CA GLY A 678 10.64 -45.97 5.78
C GLY A 678 11.10 -46.73 4.53
N LEU A 679 11.70 -46.03 3.56
CA LEU A 679 12.29 -46.61 2.35
C LEU A 679 13.74 -46.16 2.20
N ASP A 680 14.69 -47.05 2.47
CA ASP A 680 16.12 -46.79 2.26
C ASP A 680 16.62 -47.30 0.90
N TYR A 681 17.79 -46.80 0.48
CA TYR A 681 18.43 -47.17 -0.78
C TYR A 681 18.55 -48.68 -0.98
N SER A 682 18.99 -49.41 0.05
CA SER A 682 19.23 -50.86 -0.03
C SER A 682 17.93 -51.64 -0.27
N THR A 683 16.85 -51.18 0.34
CA THR A 683 15.51 -51.74 0.18
C THR A 683 14.97 -51.42 -1.20
N PHE A 684 15.14 -50.19 -1.68
CA PHE A 684 14.70 -49.76 -3.01
C PHE A 684 15.36 -50.56 -4.13
N VAL A 685 16.69 -50.66 -4.14
CA VAL A 685 17.42 -51.40 -5.21
C VAL A 685 17.21 -52.92 -5.17
N SER A 686 16.64 -53.44 -4.08
CA SER A 686 16.20 -54.84 -4.01
C SER A 686 14.86 -55.10 -4.71
N GLN A 687 14.07 -54.04 -4.94
CA GLN A 687 12.72 -54.09 -5.52
C GLN A 687 12.70 -53.54 -6.95
N PHE A 688 13.49 -52.50 -7.23
CA PHE A 688 13.53 -51.81 -8.53
C PHE A 688 14.96 -51.71 -9.04
N GLN A 689 15.14 -51.85 -10.34
CA GLN A 689 16.40 -51.71 -11.07
C GLN A 689 16.34 -50.54 -12.04
N GLU A 690 17.50 -50.02 -12.44
CA GLU A 690 17.56 -49.04 -13.53
C GLU A 690 16.97 -49.63 -14.81
N GLY A 691 16.08 -48.86 -15.45
CA GLY A 691 15.31 -49.28 -16.61
C GLY A 691 13.89 -49.77 -16.28
N ASP A 692 13.55 -50.00 -15.01
CA ASP A 692 12.19 -50.35 -14.61
C ASP A 692 11.24 -49.18 -14.80
N THR A 693 10.00 -49.48 -15.21
CA THR A 693 8.93 -48.50 -15.34
C THR A 693 8.03 -48.54 -14.11
N VAL A 694 7.81 -47.39 -13.48
CA VAL A 694 7.07 -47.25 -12.23
C VAL A 694 6.00 -46.17 -12.31
N ASN A 695 5.06 -46.21 -11.36
CA ASN A 695 4.24 -45.07 -10.99
C ASN A 695 4.73 -44.51 -9.66
N ILE A 696 4.83 -43.19 -9.57
CA ILE A 696 5.34 -42.50 -8.38
C ILE A 696 4.30 -41.50 -7.90
N THR A 697 3.88 -41.63 -6.66
CA THR A 697 3.13 -40.60 -5.93
C THR A 697 4.09 -39.84 -5.03
N GLY A 698 3.91 -38.55 -4.87
CA GLY A 698 4.73 -37.77 -3.95
C GLY A 698 4.33 -36.30 -3.95
N VAL A 699 4.97 -35.52 -3.09
CA VAL A 699 4.80 -34.08 -3.06
C VAL A 699 5.76 -33.43 -4.05
N SER A 700 5.21 -32.58 -4.93
CA SER A 700 5.99 -31.71 -5.81
C SER A 700 6.74 -30.67 -4.98
N SER A 701 8.03 -30.49 -5.22
CA SER A 701 8.91 -29.61 -4.44
C SER A 701 10.00 -29.03 -5.35
N ILE A 702 10.74 -28.06 -4.84
CA ILE A 702 11.91 -27.47 -5.49
C ILE A 702 13.04 -27.40 -4.47
N PHE A 703 14.27 -27.54 -4.94
CA PHE A 703 15.45 -27.37 -4.09
C PHE A 703 16.60 -26.80 -4.92
N ASN A 704 17.09 -25.62 -4.56
CA ASN A 704 18.21 -24.95 -5.22
C ASN A 704 18.05 -24.91 -6.76
N GLY A 705 16.90 -24.43 -7.21
CA GLY A 705 16.50 -24.28 -8.61
C GLY A 705 16.10 -25.58 -9.31
N THR A 706 16.12 -26.72 -8.63
CA THR A 706 15.80 -28.03 -9.22
C THR A 706 14.43 -28.51 -8.72
N TYR A 707 13.47 -28.63 -9.65
CA TYR A 707 12.19 -29.29 -9.37
C TYR A 707 12.39 -30.78 -9.07
N GLN A 708 11.75 -31.24 -8.00
CA GLN A 708 11.89 -32.61 -7.52
C GLN A 708 10.57 -33.16 -6.98
N LEU A 709 10.41 -34.48 -7.02
CA LEU A 709 9.30 -35.20 -6.41
C LEU A 709 9.78 -35.89 -5.13
N LYS A 710 9.06 -35.68 -4.02
CA LYS A 710 9.32 -36.30 -2.72
C LYS A 710 8.23 -37.32 -2.37
N PRO A 711 8.45 -38.64 -2.52
CA PRO A 711 7.51 -39.64 -2.02
C PRO A 711 7.28 -39.48 -0.51
N VAL A 712 6.04 -39.65 -0.05
CA VAL A 712 5.67 -39.44 1.36
C VAL A 712 5.48 -40.74 2.14
N ALA A 713 5.47 -41.88 1.46
CA ALA A 713 5.42 -43.22 2.05
C ALA A 713 6.14 -44.26 1.17
N PRO A 714 6.55 -45.43 1.71
CA PRO A 714 7.31 -46.44 0.96
C PRO A 714 6.56 -47.04 -0.22
N ASP A 715 5.24 -47.16 -0.12
CA ASP A 715 4.36 -47.73 -1.13
C ASP A 715 3.96 -46.73 -2.22
N ASN A 716 4.51 -45.52 -2.18
CA ASN A 716 4.27 -44.50 -3.19
C ASN A 716 5.01 -44.75 -4.51
N ILE A 717 5.98 -45.68 -4.53
CA ILE A 717 6.62 -46.16 -5.75
C ILE A 717 6.12 -47.57 -6.04
N THR A 718 5.49 -47.77 -7.20
CA THR A 718 4.87 -49.04 -7.58
C THR A 718 5.27 -49.43 -9.00
N GLU A 719 5.42 -50.72 -9.26
CA GLU A 719 5.63 -51.21 -10.63
C GLU A 719 4.49 -50.79 -11.57
N PHE A 720 4.84 -50.37 -12.78
CA PHE A 720 3.86 -50.16 -13.83
C PHE A 720 3.49 -51.50 -14.48
N VAL A 721 2.24 -51.94 -14.30
CA VAL A 721 1.71 -53.11 -14.98
C VAL A 721 0.80 -52.64 -16.12
N GLN A 722 1.19 -52.94 -17.36
CA GLN A 722 0.36 -52.67 -18.53
C GLN A 722 -0.94 -53.49 -18.42
N ALA A 723 -2.10 -52.84 -18.49
CA ALA A 723 -3.38 -53.55 -18.51
C ALA A 723 -3.43 -54.47 -19.75
N GLU A 724 -3.66 -55.77 -19.57
CA GLU A 724 -3.89 -56.69 -20.68
C GLU A 724 -5.17 -56.26 -21.43
N GLU A 725 -5.05 -55.98 -22.74
CA GLU A 725 -6.23 -55.76 -23.59
C GLU A 725 -7.10 -57.04 -23.61
N PRO A 726 -8.43 -56.93 -23.45
CA PRO A 726 -9.30 -58.09 -23.57
C PRO A 726 -9.25 -58.64 -25.00
N ALA A 727 -8.93 -59.92 -25.13
CA ALA A 727 -8.83 -60.62 -26.41
C ALA A 727 -10.11 -60.50 -27.27
N GLU A 728 -9.95 -60.17 -28.55
CA GLU A 728 -11.03 -60.13 -29.55
C GLU A 728 -11.86 -61.43 -29.56
N GLU A 729 -13.15 -61.33 -29.24
CA GLU A 729 -14.10 -62.42 -29.44
C GLU A 729 -14.36 -62.68 -30.93
N GLN A 730 -14.13 -63.93 -31.33
CA GLN A 730 -14.50 -64.47 -32.65
C GLN A 730 -16.02 -64.40 -32.91
N PRO A 731 -16.47 -64.18 -34.16
CA PRO A 731 -17.87 -63.91 -34.45
C PRO A 731 -18.73 -65.19 -34.37
N VAL A 732 -19.78 -65.14 -33.55
CA VAL A 732 -20.85 -66.16 -33.47
C VAL A 732 -21.96 -65.80 -34.47
N PRO A 733 -22.53 -66.76 -35.23
CA PRO A 733 -23.46 -66.45 -36.32
C PRO A 733 -24.86 -66.06 -35.81
N ALA A 734 -25.46 -65.07 -36.48
CA ALA A 734 -26.81 -64.61 -36.22
C ALA A 734 -27.87 -65.72 -36.38
N PRO A 735 -28.96 -65.68 -35.60
CA PRO A 735 -30.22 -65.46 -36.30
C PRO A 735 -31.29 -64.60 -35.58
N CYS A 736 -32.10 -64.03 -36.48
CA CYS A 736 -33.50 -63.62 -36.38
C CYS A 736 -33.89 -62.31 -35.66
N LYS A 737 -34.17 -61.32 -36.53
CA LYS A 737 -35.07 -60.19 -36.32
C LYS A 737 -36.53 -60.65 -36.12
N THR A 738 -37.24 -59.98 -35.21
CA THR A 738 -38.60 -59.42 -35.40
C THR A 738 -38.70 -58.20 -34.48
N ASP A 739 -38.63 -56.95 -34.93
CA ASP A 739 -39.58 -56.16 -35.71
C ASP A 739 -40.66 -55.46 -34.85
N ASN A 740 -40.72 -54.13 -35.03
CA ASN A 740 -41.77 -53.16 -34.70
C ASN A 740 -42.15 -52.92 -33.20
N GLY A 741 -42.26 -51.68 -32.72
CA GLY A 741 -42.38 -50.42 -33.43
C GLY A 741 -42.51 -49.20 -32.51
N LYS A 742 -42.45 -48.05 -33.17
CA LYS A 742 -42.65 -46.69 -32.64
C LYS A 742 -44.01 -46.56 -31.94
N HIS A 743 -44.08 -45.78 -30.85
CA HIS A 743 -45.03 -44.67 -30.79
C HIS A 743 -44.71 -43.63 -29.70
N LYS A 744 -44.92 -42.37 -30.12
CA LYS A 744 -44.91 -41.11 -29.37
C LYS A 744 -45.96 -41.08 -28.25
N GLY A 745 -45.76 -40.25 -27.23
CA GLY A 745 -46.85 -39.76 -26.38
C GLY A 745 -46.39 -38.86 -25.24
N ALA A 746 -46.89 -37.64 -25.24
CA ALA A 746 -46.57 -36.58 -24.29
C ALA A 746 -47.50 -36.55 -23.06
N ASP A 747 -47.09 -35.73 -22.10
CA ASP A 747 -47.90 -34.86 -21.24
C ASP A 747 -48.41 -35.36 -19.86
N LYS A 748 -48.04 -34.54 -18.85
CA LYS A 748 -48.68 -34.15 -17.59
C LYS A 748 -49.24 -35.19 -16.60
N GLY A 749 -48.89 -34.98 -15.32
CA GLY A 749 -49.79 -35.27 -14.20
C GLY A 749 -49.15 -35.24 -12.82
N LYS A 750 -49.39 -34.17 -12.05
CA LYS A 750 -49.14 -34.11 -10.60
C LYS A 750 -49.98 -35.15 -9.84
N GLY A 751 -49.41 -35.79 -8.81
CA GLY A 751 -50.19 -36.57 -7.84
C GLY A 751 -49.35 -37.03 -6.64
N LYS A 752 -49.67 -36.48 -5.45
CA LYS A 752 -49.13 -36.92 -4.15
C LYS A 752 -49.68 -38.30 -3.76
N GLY A 753 -48.88 -39.14 -3.09
CA GLY A 753 -49.37 -40.31 -2.37
C GLY A 753 -48.28 -41.13 -1.69
N LYS A 754 -48.30 -41.16 -0.35
CA LYS A 754 -47.43 -41.98 0.53
C LYS A 754 -47.76 -43.48 0.38
N GLY A 755 -46.75 -44.36 0.49
CA GLY A 755 -46.96 -45.79 0.69
C GLY A 755 -45.66 -46.56 0.87
N LYS A 756 -45.51 -47.22 2.03
CA LYS A 756 -44.37 -48.02 2.49
C LYS A 756 -44.23 -49.35 1.73
N GLY A 757 -43.02 -49.92 1.71
CA GLY A 757 -42.84 -51.36 1.94
C GLY A 757 -41.96 -52.15 0.97
N HIS A 758 -40.84 -52.65 1.53
CA HIS A 758 -40.20 -53.96 1.31
C HIS A 758 -39.31 -54.21 0.08
N ASP A 759 -38.03 -54.46 0.40
CA ASP A 759 -37.17 -55.58 -0.02
C ASP A 759 -37.49 -56.30 -1.33
N LYS A 760 -36.49 -56.37 -2.22
CA LYS A 760 -35.86 -57.63 -2.61
C LYS A 760 -34.59 -57.41 -3.44
N SER A 761 -33.53 -58.08 -2.97
CA SER A 761 -32.31 -58.48 -3.66
C SER A 761 -32.51 -58.99 -5.09
N TRP A 762 -31.58 -58.66 -5.99
CA TRP A 762 -31.23 -59.56 -7.08
C TRP A 762 -29.73 -59.58 -7.35
N LYS A 763 -29.14 -60.75 -7.12
CA LYS A 763 -27.86 -61.20 -7.67
C LYS A 763 -28.10 -61.64 -9.11
N CYS A 764 -27.25 -61.25 -10.04
CA CYS A 764 -26.90 -62.13 -11.15
C CYS A 764 -25.38 -62.16 -11.27
N ALA A 765 -24.84 -63.32 -10.93
CA ALA A 765 -23.55 -63.78 -11.39
C ALA A 765 -23.76 -64.44 -12.76
N ALA A 766 -22.85 -64.13 -13.67
CA ALA A 766 -22.31 -64.90 -14.80
C ALA A 766 -21.96 -63.89 -15.90
#